data_AF-A0A6V8DY11-F1
#
_entry.id   AF-A0A6V8DY11-F1
#
_cell.length_a   1.000
_cell.length_b   1.000
_cell.length_c   1.000
_cell.angle_alpha   90.00
_cell.angle_beta   90.00
_cell.angle_gamma   90.00
#
_symmetry.space_group_name_H-M   'P 1'
#
loop_
_entity.id
_entity.type
_entity.pdbx_description
1 polymer ?
#
loop_
_entity_poly.entity_id
_entity_poly.type
_entity_poly.pdbx_seq_one_letter_code
_entity_poly.pdbx_strand_id
1 'polypeptide(L)'
;MRLAFRGPPYRRRFRDRRWPLRFGRRSCDMIEPQRRPSLNQSSIFVECGATQHLHEVAVRHRTMLRPVFIVLALLLATMPHAQLVSLDSESAPQFSSEEATSLGWVATAGGFSEDTINALAPLENNSVLAGGAFTSSILIGENGHNSNQLGFDDTDGFIAIVNDTSEWNFSESFGSIGVDTVESLAIMSDGDFIIAGAYCLGSAGLQCNMTLGSLPTLGKNEDSDEGNAYIARYDVDSGWQWAVSVANHQEVLTFDLFVDEYDQIHVSVLFKEILDMNQTIFAGGPEPSIAVMIFDEDGVFSSGFSALSDSGIEPFGGFCQNSVGETFIAFTFIGQLAFEEIGVLDSNGGGDIAVAKYGATNWDWFQQAGGSGDDFANGCVASAGSDVQVFGAIEGNATFGTDYSDTTQWFDAFQADITTNGAWDGLNIEGGPGYEMFSAAYQTSSGSTIYAGISTYGFMLGDEMLVDYDDDTGYYGTDVFLAEYDLDNTWEWALMGGSEGRDSVYEIVPSSSGGSMIAFSFEESGIFANHSIVSVGAQDGGIWHYETDLDADGVLDGIDNCPRVANSDQANFESDAFGDVCDDDDDNDGIADDLDACPQGEVGWTSTSGTDHDSDGCRDADEDFDDDNDTVLDHLDTCPKGSLGWVSTPESDVEGDGCSDVDTDEDGFVDQRDNCPGTSNPGQEDLDGDSIGDRCDLDEDGDSIPNIEDLCPRDLALWDSVEFNDWDRDGCQDSINDLDDDNDAKLDMVGSTQFDMCPKGYRNWDAMNISLDHDQDGCHDDEEDPDDDGDGFDDIFDLCPRGLVGPVLPSQDFDSDGCVDGAEDVDDDADGVLNEADICPRTPLSTIVDGAGCSAQQADTDSDGVLNDNDLCPSSPLGEKVDADGCKQVEVESISEDSESSFGINQVLILIALVLAGVAGYMTFKPVKAPVVSPQKTIPPVATEPERVEEVPTTVEENQA
;
A
#
# COMPACT_ATOMS: atom_id res chain seq x y z
N MET A 1 -30.67 34.53 26.53
CA MET A 1 -31.61 35.18 27.50
C MET A 1 -32.12 36.50 26.90
N ARG A 2 -33.33 37.00 27.25
CA ARG A 2 -34.00 38.22 26.67
C ARG A 2 -33.06 39.46 26.56
N LEU A 3 -33.20 40.45 25.65
CA LEU A 3 -34.30 41.15 24.93
C LEU A 3 -33.76 41.68 23.55
N ALA A 4 -34.46 42.32 22.57
CA ALA A 4 -35.86 42.48 22.05
C ALA A 4 -35.77 43.43 20.79
N PHE A 5 -36.75 44.12 20.16
CA PHE A 5 -38.18 44.43 20.41
C PHE A 5 -38.87 45.05 19.14
N ARG A 6 -40.09 44.61 18.78
CA ARG A 6 -41.19 45.33 18.04
C ARG A 6 -41.00 45.88 16.59
N GLY A 7 -41.82 45.35 15.65
CA GLY A 7 -42.31 46.09 14.45
C GLY A 7 -43.49 47.04 14.75
N PRO A 8 -44.21 47.60 13.73
CA PRO A 8 -45.59 47.15 13.44
C PRO A 8 -46.00 47.27 11.92
N PRO A 9 -47.27 47.51 11.45
CA PRO A 9 -47.99 46.46 10.69
C PRO A 9 -48.85 46.89 9.44
N TYR A 10 -49.46 45.92 8.71
CA TYR A 10 -50.89 45.91 8.25
C TYR A 10 -51.24 44.54 7.58
N ARG A 11 -52.27 43.79 8.03
CA ARG A 11 -53.65 43.64 7.45
C ARG A 11 -53.74 43.14 5.98
N ARG A 12 -54.61 42.19 5.57
CA ARG A 12 -55.71 41.46 6.27
C ARG A 12 -56.31 40.27 5.44
N ARG A 13 -56.48 39.10 6.08
CA ARG A 13 -57.63 38.13 6.02
C ARG A 13 -58.07 37.37 4.73
N PHE A 14 -58.56 36.15 5.03
CA PHE A 14 -59.53 35.26 4.32
C PHE A 14 -58.96 34.32 3.23
N ARG A 15 -59.51 33.10 2.94
CA ARG A 15 -60.22 32.06 3.75
C ARG A 15 -60.60 30.84 2.86
N ASP A 16 -60.65 29.63 3.45
CA ASP A 16 -61.49 28.46 3.05
C ASP A 16 -61.27 27.78 1.65
N ARG A 17 -60.79 26.52 1.68
CA ARG A 17 -61.36 25.28 1.06
C ARG A 17 -60.98 24.77 -0.36
N ARG A 18 -60.34 23.59 -0.33
CA ARG A 18 -60.76 22.24 -0.84
C ARG A 18 -60.95 21.93 -2.35
N TRP A 19 -60.24 20.88 -2.79
CA TRP A 19 -60.67 19.66 -3.56
C TRP A 19 -61.55 19.81 -4.84
N PRO A 20 -61.15 19.17 -5.96
CA PRO A 20 -61.45 17.73 -6.24
C PRO A 20 -60.16 16.88 -6.49
N LEU A 21 -60.08 15.53 -6.35
CA LEU A 21 -60.78 14.35 -6.94
C LEU A 21 -60.50 14.17 -8.46
N ARG A 22 -60.22 12.99 -9.07
CA ARG A 22 -60.20 11.55 -8.68
C ARG A 22 -59.67 10.70 -9.88
N PHE A 23 -58.94 9.57 -9.73
CA PHE A 23 -59.37 8.14 -9.71
C PHE A 23 -58.13 7.28 -10.14
N GLY A 24 -57.84 6.03 -9.73
CA GLY A 24 -58.24 5.24 -8.55
C GLY A 24 -58.29 3.69 -8.76
N ARG A 25 -58.17 2.91 -7.65
CA ARG A 25 -58.71 1.53 -7.41
C ARG A 25 -58.05 0.31 -8.10
N ARG A 26 -57.86 -0.90 -7.49
CA ARG A 26 -58.28 -1.57 -6.20
C ARG A 26 -57.16 -2.55 -5.76
N SER A 27 -56.82 -2.74 -4.48
CA SER A 27 -57.45 -3.59 -3.43
C SER A 27 -57.74 -5.06 -3.76
N CYS A 28 -57.18 -5.99 -2.97
CA CYS A 28 -57.94 -6.97 -2.17
C CYS A 28 -57.07 -7.62 -1.06
N ASP A 29 -57.74 -8.23 -0.07
CA ASP A 29 -57.19 -8.59 1.25
C ASP A 29 -57.43 -10.08 1.64
N MET A 30 -56.59 -10.57 2.56
CA MET A 30 -56.89 -11.54 3.65
C MET A 30 -57.08 -13.07 3.44
N ILE A 31 -56.52 -13.81 4.43
CA ILE A 31 -57.01 -15.00 5.16
C ILE A 31 -56.61 -16.45 4.70
N GLU A 32 -56.00 -17.17 5.67
CA GLU A 32 -55.71 -18.62 5.79
C GLU A 32 -57.00 -19.51 6.02
N PRO A 33 -57.02 -20.83 6.43
CA PRO A 33 -55.95 -21.79 6.81
C PRO A 33 -56.07 -23.29 6.38
N GLN A 34 -54.99 -24.05 6.65
CA GLN A 34 -54.95 -25.49 7.09
C GLN A 34 -55.48 -26.65 6.20
N ARG A 35 -54.58 -27.57 5.77
CA ARG A 35 -54.64 -29.06 5.97
C ARG A 35 -53.47 -29.86 5.34
N ARG A 36 -53.02 -30.95 6.00
CA ARG A 36 -52.17 -32.07 5.48
C ARG A 36 -53.07 -33.31 5.12
N PRO A 37 -52.62 -34.56 4.82
CA PRO A 37 -51.26 -35.10 4.49
C PRO A 37 -51.19 -36.19 3.36
N SER A 38 -49.97 -36.52 2.88
CA SER A 38 -49.52 -37.88 2.42
C SER A 38 -48.00 -37.87 2.13
N LEU A 39 -47.14 -38.65 2.81
CA LEU A 39 -46.62 -39.99 2.41
C LEU A 39 -45.84 -39.98 1.07
N ASN A 40 -44.61 -40.53 0.94
CA ASN A 40 -44.03 -41.69 1.65
C ASN A 40 -42.48 -41.83 1.52
N GLN A 41 -41.77 -42.18 2.62
CA GLN A 41 -40.44 -42.87 2.72
C GLN A 41 -39.16 -42.26 2.08
N SER A 42 -37.93 -42.38 2.62
CA SER A 42 -37.44 -42.97 3.91
C SER A 42 -35.94 -42.70 4.22
N SER A 43 -35.60 -42.52 5.51
CA SER A 43 -34.27 -42.69 6.18
C SER A 43 -33.10 -41.76 5.75
N ILE A 44 -32.16 -41.33 6.61
CA ILE A 44 -31.48 -41.96 7.78
C ILE A 44 -31.31 -40.96 8.98
N PHE A 45 -31.02 -41.48 10.20
CA PHE A 45 -30.51 -40.81 11.45
C PHE A 45 -29.26 -41.61 11.93
N VAL A 46 -28.32 -41.18 12.80
CA VAL A 46 -28.28 -40.43 14.08
C VAL A 46 -26.89 -39.71 14.13
N GLU A 47 -26.69 -38.42 14.42
CA GLU A 47 -26.74 -37.63 15.70
C GLU A 47 -25.57 -37.88 16.70
N CYS A 48 -25.16 -36.81 17.41
CA CYS A 48 -24.09 -36.68 18.44
C CYS A 48 -22.60 -36.82 17.99
N GLY A 49 -21.64 -36.02 18.48
CA GLY A 49 -21.71 -34.78 19.29
C GLY A 49 -20.43 -34.46 20.09
N ALA A 50 -20.28 -33.19 20.54
CA ALA A 50 -19.29 -32.65 21.53
C ALA A 50 -17.80 -32.58 21.08
N THR A 51 -16.89 -31.75 21.61
CA THR A 51 -16.91 -30.47 22.40
C THR A 51 -15.47 -29.87 22.46
N GLN A 52 -15.34 -28.56 22.75
CA GLN A 52 -14.15 -27.85 23.30
C GLN A 52 -12.89 -27.75 22.40
N HIS A 53 -12.34 -26.55 22.14
CA HIS A 53 -11.57 -25.61 23.00
C HIS A 53 -10.19 -26.14 23.42
N LEU A 54 -9.11 -25.54 22.91
CA LEU A 54 -8.35 -24.50 23.64
C LEU A 54 -7.38 -23.75 22.70
N HIS A 55 -6.63 -22.77 23.24
CA HIS A 55 -5.99 -21.69 22.49
C HIS A 55 -4.47 -21.60 22.76
N GLU A 56 -3.89 -20.44 22.44
CA GLU A 56 -2.53 -19.96 22.80
C GLU A 56 -1.33 -20.54 21.99
N VAL A 57 -0.39 -19.75 21.43
CA VAL A 57 0.29 -18.47 21.78
C VAL A 57 1.64 -18.70 22.48
N ALA A 58 2.61 -17.80 22.25
CA ALA A 58 4.04 -18.08 22.40
C ALA A 58 4.81 -16.98 23.15
N VAL A 59 5.82 -17.38 23.92
CA VAL A 59 6.69 -16.48 24.70
C VAL A 59 8.10 -16.40 24.08
N ARG A 60 8.65 -15.18 24.02
CA ARG A 60 10.03 -14.86 23.57
C ARG A 60 11.02 -14.94 24.74
N HIS A 61 12.31 -15.23 24.48
CA HIS A 61 13.37 -14.25 24.82
C HIS A 61 14.79 -14.44 24.20
N ARG A 62 15.47 -13.28 24.21
CA ARG A 62 16.87 -12.81 23.98
C ARG A 62 18.02 -13.85 24.13
N THR A 63 19.27 -13.66 23.67
CA THR A 63 20.15 -12.44 23.71
C THR A 63 21.32 -12.38 22.68
N MET A 64 21.55 -11.17 22.14
CA MET A 64 22.83 -10.43 21.96
C MET A 64 24.06 -10.90 21.11
N LEU A 65 24.50 -9.92 20.30
CA LEU A 65 25.88 -9.43 20.03
C LEU A 65 26.72 -9.89 18.79
N ARG A 66 27.24 -8.84 18.11
CA ARG A 66 28.15 -8.77 16.94
C ARG A 66 29.62 -9.04 17.38
N PRO A 67 30.60 -9.43 16.50
CA PRO A 67 30.94 -8.68 15.28
C PRO A 67 31.63 -9.41 14.08
N VAL A 68 31.10 -9.22 12.86
CA VAL A 68 31.88 -9.33 11.60
C VAL A 68 31.41 -8.26 10.60
N PHE A 69 32.16 -7.15 10.47
CA PHE A 69 31.78 -6.02 9.58
C PHE A 69 32.94 -5.55 8.67
N ILE A 70 33.84 -6.47 8.31
CA ILE A 70 35.07 -6.17 7.52
C ILE A 70 35.20 -7.05 6.26
N VAL A 71 34.39 -8.12 6.12
CA VAL A 71 34.53 -9.08 5.00
C VAL A 71 33.74 -8.65 3.75
N LEU A 72 32.58 -8.01 3.90
CA LEU A 72 31.70 -7.69 2.76
C LEU A 72 32.26 -6.58 1.85
N ALA A 73 32.98 -5.60 2.44
CA ALA A 73 33.52 -4.43 1.72
C ALA A 73 34.75 -4.72 0.83
N LEU A 74 35.25 -5.97 0.79
CA LEU A 74 36.47 -6.35 0.04
C LEU A 74 36.22 -7.30 -1.14
N LEU A 75 34.96 -7.68 -1.42
CA LEU A 75 34.61 -8.56 -2.54
C LEU A 75 34.07 -7.84 -3.78
N LEU A 76 33.65 -6.57 -3.66
CA LEU A 76 33.10 -5.78 -4.77
C LEU A 76 34.15 -5.11 -5.69
N ALA A 77 35.45 -5.36 -5.46
CA ALA A 77 36.54 -4.58 -6.07
C ALA A 77 37.26 -5.26 -7.26
N THR A 78 36.83 -6.47 -7.70
CA THR A 78 37.59 -7.24 -8.71
C THR A 78 36.74 -8.08 -9.68
N MET A 79 36.11 -7.46 -10.69
CA MET A 79 35.85 -8.08 -12.00
C MET A 79 36.01 -7.07 -13.15
N PRO A 80 36.41 -7.49 -14.36
CA PRO A 80 36.71 -6.60 -15.50
C PRO A 80 35.47 -6.27 -16.35
N HIS A 81 35.57 -5.23 -17.18
CA HIS A 81 34.52 -4.85 -18.14
C HIS A 81 34.20 -5.96 -19.17
N ALA A 82 32.94 -6.02 -19.57
CA ALA A 82 32.46 -6.71 -20.78
C ALA A 82 31.79 -5.69 -21.72
N GLN A 83 31.71 -6.00 -23.01
CA GLN A 83 31.06 -5.15 -24.02
C GLN A 83 29.63 -5.60 -24.30
N LEU A 84 28.82 -4.69 -24.86
CA LEU A 84 27.44 -4.94 -25.28
C LEU A 84 27.34 -6.10 -26.29
N VAL A 85 26.30 -6.92 -26.11
CA VAL A 85 25.52 -7.62 -27.14
C VAL A 85 24.07 -7.52 -26.68
N SER A 86 23.11 -7.36 -27.59
CA SER A 86 21.69 -7.27 -27.26
C SER A 86 21.14 -8.58 -26.70
N LEU A 87 20.06 -8.46 -25.92
CA LEU A 87 19.07 -9.50 -25.71
C LEU A 87 17.76 -8.97 -26.30
N ASP A 88 17.14 -9.77 -27.16
CA ASP A 88 15.87 -9.40 -27.78
C ASP A 88 14.72 -9.47 -26.76
N SER A 89 13.60 -8.84 -27.12
CA SER A 89 12.40 -8.66 -26.30
C SER A 89 11.94 -9.90 -25.52
N GLU A 90 11.80 -9.72 -24.21
CA GLU A 90 10.84 -10.47 -23.39
C GLU A 90 9.72 -9.47 -23.04
N SER A 91 8.47 -9.86 -23.28
CA SER A 91 7.36 -8.90 -23.43
C SER A 91 6.93 -8.27 -22.10
N ALA A 92 7.14 -6.96 -21.98
CA ALA A 92 6.20 -6.08 -21.29
C ALA A 92 4.81 -6.18 -21.97
N PRO A 93 3.70 -5.87 -21.28
CA PRO A 93 2.43 -5.68 -21.96
C PRO A 93 2.58 -4.52 -22.94
N GLN A 94 2.48 -4.81 -24.24
CA GLN A 94 2.16 -3.75 -25.19
C GLN A 94 0.67 -3.46 -25.01
N PHE A 95 0.34 -2.30 -24.48
CA PHE A 95 -0.90 -1.66 -24.90
C PHE A 95 -0.71 -1.32 -26.38
N SER A 96 -1.27 -2.18 -27.24
CA SER A 96 -1.42 -1.87 -28.65
C SER A 96 -2.67 -0.99 -28.78
N SER A 97 -2.50 0.22 -29.30
CA SER A 97 -3.57 1.12 -29.74
C SER A 97 -4.39 0.60 -30.95
N GLU A 98 -4.54 -0.72 -31.05
CA GLU A 98 -5.34 -1.42 -32.06
C GLU A 98 -6.75 -1.82 -31.59
N GLU A 99 -7.09 -1.70 -30.28
CA GLU A 99 -8.43 -2.04 -29.76
C GLU A 99 -9.28 -0.85 -29.29
N ALA A 100 -8.69 0.29 -28.94
CA ALA A 100 -9.44 1.55 -28.79
C ALA A 100 -9.78 2.10 -30.20
N THR A 101 -11.01 1.87 -30.67
CA THR A 101 -11.47 2.43 -31.94
C THR A 101 -11.80 3.90 -31.76
N SER A 102 -10.90 4.80 -32.20
CA SER A 102 -11.20 6.23 -32.27
C SER A 102 -12.53 6.48 -33.00
N LEU A 103 -13.42 7.15 -32.28
CA LEU A 103 -14.72 7.61 -32.72
C LEU A 103 -14.61 9.08 -33.18
N GLY A 104 -15.74 9.76 -33.41
CA GLY A 104 -15.77 11.08 -34.03
C GLY A 104 -15.64 11.04 -35.56
N TRP A 105 -15.12 12.13 -36.13
CA TRP A 105 -15.06 12.36 -37.58
C TRP A 105 -14.11 13.50 -37.96
N VAL A 106 -13.80 13.63 -39.25
CA VAL A 106 -13.11 14.81 -39.80
C VAL A 106 -13.93 15.40 -40.95
N ALA A 107 -14.08 16.71 -40.95
CA ALA A 107 -14.76 17.48 -41.99
C ALA A 107 -13.81 18.55 -42.55
N THR A 108 -13.68 18.65 -43.87
CA THR A 108 -12.80 19.64 -44.51
C THR A 108 -13.59 20.61 -45.39
N ALA A 109 -13.05 21.82 -45.54
CA ALA A 109 -13.53 22.88 -46.42
C ALA A 109 -12.33 23.51 -47.12
N GLY A 110 -12.35 23.57 -48.45
CA GLY A 110 -11.13 23.83 -49.20
C GLY A 110 -11.32 24.23 -50.67
N GLY A 111 -10.22 24.58 -51.31
CA GLY A 111 -10.23 25.34 -52.56
C GLY A 111 -8.95 25.22 -53.39
N PHE A 112 -8.70 26.20 -54.26
CA PHE A 112 -7.52 26.22 -55.13
C PHE A 112 -6.41 27.17 -54.63
N SER A 113 -6.51 27.65 -53.40
CA SER A 113 -5.67 28.69 -52.81
C SER A 113 -5.65 28.50 -51.29
N GLU A 114 -5.22 29.51 -50.52
CA GLU A 114 -5.16 29.45 -49.05
C GLU A 114 -6.56 29.70 -48.46
N ASP A 115 -7.13 28.66 -47.85
CA ASP A 115 -8.43 28.63 -47.17
C ASP A 115 -8.24 28.08 -45.74
N THR A 116 -8.84 28.71 -44.72
CA THR A 116 -8.64 28.34 -43.30
C THR A 116 -9.94 28.30 -42.49
N ILE A 117 -9.94 27.54 -41.39
CA ILE A 117 -10.93 27.61 -40.32
C ILE A 117 -10.19 28.10 -39.09
N ASN A 118 -10.57 29.28 -38.59
CA ASN A 118 -9.84 29.97 -37.52
C ASN A 118 -10.55 29.79 -36.17
N ALA A 119 -11.88 29.64 -36.17
CA ALA A 119 -12.69 29.63 -34.96
C ALA A 119 -13.86 28.63 -35.00
N LEU A 120 -14.29 28.16 -33.83
CA LEU A 120 -15.39 27.23 -33.60
C LEU A 120 -16.36 27.75 -32.53
N ALA A 121 -17.61 27.31 -32.59
CA ALA A 121 -18.59 27.47 -31.52
C ALA A 121 -19.46 26.19 -31.42
N PRO A 122 -19.31 25.40 -30.34
CA PRO A 122 -19.94 24.08 -30.22
C PRO A 122 -21.45 24.17 -29.99
N LEU A 123 -22.22 23.30 -30.63
CA LEU A 123 -23.69 23.30 -30.64
C LEU A 123 -24.25 21.99 -30.08
N GLU A 124 -25.52 21.99 -29.66
CA GLU A 124 -26.20 20.77 -29.22
C GLU A 124 -26.10 19.63 -30.26
N ASN A 125 -25.89 18.40 -29.81
CA ASN A 125 -25.81 17.19 -30.64
C ASN A 125 -24.58 17.19 -31.58
N ASN A 126 -23.39 17.38 -31.01
CA ASN A 126 -22.07 17.28 -31.67
C ASN A 126 -21.98 17.95 -33.05
N SER A 127 -22.66 19.08 -33.16
CA SER A 127 -22.63 19.96 -34.32
C SER A 127 -21.81 21.19 -33.94
N VAL A 128 -21.18 21.87 -34.91
CA VAL A 128 -20.33 23.03 -34.61
C VAL A 128 -20.46 24.09 -35.70
N LEU A 129 -20.58 25.34 -35.26
CA LEU A 129 -20.43 26.51 -36.11
C LEU A 129 -18.93 26.76 -36.29
N ALA A 130 -18.47 26.89 -37.52
CA ALA A 130 -17.09 27.20 -37.86
C ALA A 130 -17.01 28.55 -38.57
N GLY A 131 -16.01 29.34 -38.19
CA GLY A 131 -15.66 30.62 -38.79
C GLY A 131 -14.27 30.56 -39.42
N GLY A 132 -14.10 31.23 -40.56
CA GLY A 132 -12.81 31.25 -41.24
C GLY A 132 -12.74 32.24 -42.40
N ALA A 133 -11.70 32.09 -43.19
CA ALA A 133 -11.37 32.94 -44.33
C ALA A 133 -10.99 32.09 -45.55
N PHE A 134 -11.23 32.59 -46.75
CA PHE A 134 -10.93 31.84 -47.97
C PHE A 134 -10.51 32.73 -49.15
N THR A 135 -9.61 32.21 -49.98
CA THR A 135 -8.99 32.97 -51.07
C THR A 135 -9.44 32.41 -52.43
N SER A 136 -9.84 33.29 -53.34
CA SER A 136 -10.45 32.94 -54.64
C SER A 136 -11.76 32.16 -54.53
N SER A 137 -11.77 30.89 -54.09
CA SER A 137 -13.01 30.07 -54.05
C SER A 137 -12.87 28.78 -53.26
N ILE A 138 -13.62 28.69 -52.16
CA ILE A 138 -13.79 27.52 -51.30
C ILE A 138 -15.04 26.70 -51.70
N LEU A 139 -15.00 25.39 -51.43
CA LEU A 139 -16.14 24.48 -51.47
C LEU A 139 -16.45 23.97 -50.06
N ILE A 140 -17.63 24.32 -49.54
CA ILE A 140 -18.12 23.91 -48.21
C ILE A 140 -19.31 22.97 -48.44
N GLY A 141 -19.05 21.65 -48.39
CA GLY A 141 -20.04 20.63 -48.77
C GLY A 141 -20.42 20.69 -50.25
N GLU A 142 -21.71 20.87 -50.56
CA GLU A 142 -22.17 21.15 -51.93
C GLU A 142 -22.18 22.66 -52.28
N ASN A 143 -21.92 23.56 -51.32
CA ASN A 143 -21.97 25.01 -51.52
C ASN A 143 -20.60 25.57 -51.89
N GLY A 144 -20.43 26.00 -53.14
CA GLY A 144 -19.23 26.71 -53.59
C GLY A 144 -19.37 28.23 -53.45
N HIS A 145 -18.43 28.86 -52.75
CA HIS A 145 -18.33 30.31 -52.57
C HIS A 145 -17.15 30.89 -53.38
N ASN A 146 -17.02 32.21 -53.50
CA ASN A 146 -16.00 32.87 -54.33
C ASN A 146 -15.76 34.30 -53.84
N SER A 147 -14.50 34.69 -53.61
CA SER A 147 -14.18 36.11 -53.35
C SER A 147 -14.32 36.91 -54.64
N ASN A 148 -15.06 38.02 -54.56
CA ASN A 148 -15.79 38.55 -55.72
C ASN A 148 -15.04 39.64 -56.52
N GLN A 149 -13.76 39.92 -56.25
CA GLN A 149 -13.02 41.01 -56.91
C GLN A 149 -12.01 40.51 -57.98
N LEU A 150 -12.19 40.96 -59.23
CA LEU A 150 -11.32 40.60 -60.35
C LEU A 150 -10.01 41.43 -60.37
N GLY A 151 -8.95 40.91 -59.73
CA GLY A 151 -7.57 41.30 -60.06
C GLY A 151 -6.63 41.61 -58.89
N PHE A 152 -7.02 41.24 -57.68
CA PHE A 152 -6.19 41.20 -56.48
C PHE A 152 -6.23 39.78 -55.91
N ASP A 153 -5.29 39.47 -55.02
CA ASP A 153 -5.43 38.34 -54.10
C ASP A 153 -6.36 38.86 -53.00
N ASP A 154 -7.57 38.29 -52.95
CA ASP A 154 -8.78 38.86 -52.33
C ASP A 154 -9.41 37.74 -51.49
N THR A 155 -9.56 37.97 -50.19
CA THR A 155 -9.92 36.96 -49.20
C THR A 155 -11.24 37.36 -48.53
N ASP A 156 -12.27 36.54 -48.71
CA ASP A 156 -13.60 36.73 -48.11
C ASP A 156 -13.70 35.88 -46.82
N GLY A 157 -14.46 36.35 -45.84
CA GLY A 157 -14.81 35.59 -44.63
C GLY A 157 -15.99 34.65 -44.86
N PHE A 158 -16.12 33.63 -44.01
CA PHE A 158 -17.30 32.75 -44.01
C PHE A 158 -17.68 32.26 -42.61
N ILE A 159 -18.96 31.87 -42.50
CA ILE A 159 -19.47 31.03 -41.42
C ILE A 159 -20.15 29.79 -42.01
N ALA A 160 -20.01 28.64 -41.35
CA ALA A 160 -20.58 27.36 -41.78
C ALA A 160 -20.96 26.49 -40.59
N ILE A 161 -21.90 25.55 -40.76
CA ILE A 161 -22.26 24.57 -39.72
C ILE A 161 -22.10 23.16 -40.28
N VAL A 162 -21.33 22.35 -39.57
CA VAL A 162 -21.23 20.90 -39.74
C VAL A 162 -21.98 20.19 -38.61
N ASN A 163 -22.51 18.99 -38.86
CA ASN A 163 -23.25 18.20 -37.88
C ASN A 163 -22.46 16.98 -37.36
N ASP A 164 -23.10 16.27 -36.43
CA ASP A 164 -22.74 14.96 -35.86
C ASP A 164 -22.28 13.89 -36.88
N THR A 165 -22.61 14.02 -38.16
CA THR A 165 -22.24 13.07 -39.23
C THR A 165 -21.28 13.64 -40.28
N SER A 166 -20.52 14.68 -39.93
CA SER A 166 -19.59 15.43 -40.80
C SER A 166 -20.19 15.99 -42.12
N GLU A 167 -21.51 16.19 -42.18
CA GLU A 167 -22.18 16.84 -43.32
C GLU A 167 -22.32 18.36 -43.08
N TRP A 168 -21.71 19.16 -43.96
CA TRP A 168 -21.89 20.61 -44.01
C TRP A 168 -23.33 20.97 -44.37
N ASN A 169 -24.13 21.39 -43.38
CA ASN A 169 -25.55 21.66 -43.52
C ASN A 169 -25.88 23.13 -43.85
N PHE A 170 -24.98 24.06 -43.51
CA PHE A 170 -25.13 25.49 -43.77
C PHE A 170 -23.77 26.12 -44.10
N SER A 171 -23.76 27.14 -44.98
CA SER A 171 -22.63 28.06 -45.14
C SER A 171 -23.03 29.38 -45.80
N GLU A 172 -22.49 30.49 -45.30
CA GLU A 172 -22.68 31.86 -45.77
C GLU A 172 -21.33 32.60 -45.82
N SER A 173 -20.95 33.12 -47.00
CA SER A 173 -19.73 33.89 -47.24
C SER A 173 -20.01 35.39 -47.35
N PHE A 174 -19.08 36.22 -46.87
CA PHE A 174 -19.17 37.68 -46.93
C PHE A 174 -17.77 38.31 -46.99
N GLY A 175 -17.67 39.48 -47.62
CA GLY A 175 -16.39 40.18 -47.75
C GLY A 175 -16.53 41.52 -48.45
N SER A 176 -15.40 42.10 -48.84
CA SER A 176 -15.30 43.47 -49.33
C SER A 176 -14.23 43.62 -50.43
N ILE A 177 -13.05 44.19 -50.13
CA ILE A 177 -11.85 44.16 -51.00
C ILE A 177 -10.60 44.17 -50.13
N GLY A 178 -9.69 43.24 -50.41
CA GLY A 178 -8.48 43.02 -49.62
C GLY A 178 -8.63 41.73 -48.81
N VAL A 179 -8.45 41.82 -47.49
CA VAL A 179 -8.67 40.69 -46.58
C VAL A 179 -9.81 41.00 -45.60
N ASP A 180 -10.78 40.09 -45.57
CA ASP A 180 -11.92 40.03 -44.65
C ASP A 180 -11.95 38.62 -44.00
N THR A 181 -12.16 38.54 -42.69
CA THR A 181 -11.98 37.29 -41.91
C THR A 181 -13.04 37.09 -40.84
N VAL A 182 -13.11 35.87 -40.29
CA VAL A 182 -13.65 35.58 -38.96
C VAL A 182 -12.49 35.01 -38.15
N GLU A 183 -12.19 35.62 -37.01
CA GLU A 183 -11.03 35.25 -36.17
C GLU A 183 -11.45 34.60 -34.86
N SER A 184 -12.62 34.93 -34.33
CA SER A 184 -13.15 34.36 -33.07
C SER A 184 -14.68 34.35 -33.08
N LEU A 185 -15.24 33.36 -32.38
CA LEU A 185 -16.67 33.08 -32.25
C LEU A 185 -17.02 32.89 -30.77
N ALA A 186 -18.21 33.35 -30.36
CA ALA A 186 -18.73 33.08 -29.01
C ALA A 186 -20.25 32.89 -29.03
N ILE A 187 -20.79 32.19 -28.02
CA ILE A 187 -22.22 31.86 -27.91
C ILE A 187 -22.85 32.65 -26.76
N MET A 188 -24.03 33.23 -26.98
CA MET A 188 -24.83 33.92 -25.97
C MET A 188 -25.77 32.98 -25.22
N SER A 189 -26.26 33.39 -24.04
CA SER A 189 -27.16 32.56 -23.21
C SER A 189 -28.54 32.25 -23.84
N ASP A 190 -28.90 32.96 -24.91
CA ASP A 190 -30.11 32.72 -25.72
C ASP A 190 -29.87 31.89 -26.99
N GLY A 191 -28.62 31.52 -27.29
CA GLY A 191 -28.21 30.69 -28.43
C GLY A 191 -27.81 31.45 -29.69
N ASP A 192 -27.82 32.79 -29.69
CA ASP A 192 -27.23 33.59 -30.77
C ASP A 192 -25.70 33.57 -30.69
N PHE A 193 -25.05 33.80 -31.83
CA PHE A 193 -23.58 33.85 -31.94
C PHE A 193 -23.08 35.29 -32.02
N ILE A 194 -21.98 35.58 -31.34
CA ILE A 194 -21.13 36.74 -31.61
C ILE A 194 -19.97 36.30 -32.52
N ILE A 195 -19.70 37.13 -33.53
CA ILE A 195 -18.69 36.91 -34.56
C ILE A 195 -17.77 38.12 -34.55
N ALA A 196 -16.47 37.93 -34.38
CA ALA A 196 -15.47 38.98 -34.49
C ALA A 196 -14.41 38.64 -35.56
N GLY A 197 -13.91 39.68 -36.24
CA GLY A 197 -12.89 39.51 -37.26
C GLY A 197 -12.48 40.84 -37.91
N ALA A 198 -11.62 40.76 -38.93
CA ALA A 198 -11.17 41.94 -39.65
C ALA A 198 -11.95 42.14 -40.96
N TYR A 199 -12.01 43.38 -41.44
CA TYR A 199 -12.58 43.71 -42.75
C TYR A 199 -11.82 44.84 -43.44
N CYS A 200 -11.81 44.83 -44.77
CA CYS A 200 -11.10 45.78 -45.62
C CYS A 200 -9.57 45.87 -45.39
N LEU A 201 -8.89 44.85 -44.85
CA LEU A 201 -7.44 44.90 -44.60
C LEU A 201 -6.63 45.02 -45.90
N GLY A 202 -5.51 45.76 -45.86
CA GLY A 202 -4.62 46.01 -46.99
C GLY A 202 -5.21 46.90 -48.09
N SER A 203 -6.35 47.56 -47.84
CA SER A 203 -7.12 48.28 -48.87
C SER A 203 -6.77 49.78 -48.99
N ALA A 204 -5.63 50.25 -48.46
CA ALA A 204 -5.32 51.68 -48.42
C ALA A 204 -5.25 52.35 -49.80
N GLY A 205 -5.93 53.50 -49.89
CA GLY A 205 -6.14 54.25 -51.14
C GLY A 205 -7.31 53.74 -51.98
N LEU A 206 -8.04 52.72 -51.53
CA LEU A 206 -9.23 52.16 -52.18
C LEU A 206 -10.47 52.36 -51.29
N GLN A 207 -11.62 52.61 -51.94
CA GLN A 207 -12.91 52.66 -51.26
C GLN A 207 -13.39 51.23 -51.01
N CYS A 208 -13.53 50.85 -49.74
CA CYS A 208 -13.91 49.51 -49.32
C CYS A 208 -15.12 49.54 -48.37
N ASN A 209 -16.04 48.58 -48.53
CA ASN A 209 -17.25 48.43 -47.70
C ASN A 209 -17.68 46.96 -47.66
N MET A 210 -17.92 46.39 -46.48
CA MET A 210 -18.50 45.06 -46.27
C MET A 210 -20.02 45.16 -46.04
N THR A 211 -20.78 44.10 -46.36
CA THR A 211 -22.24 44.05 -46.09
C THR A 211 -22.65 42.68 -45.56
N LEU A 212 -23.04 42.63 -44.29
CA LEU A 212 -23.49 41.41 -43.63
C LEU A 212 -25.01 41.26 -43.83
N GLY A 213 -25.42 40.30 -44.64
CA GLY A 213 -26.82 39.98 -44.97
C GLY A 213 -27.67 41.17 -45.46
N SER A 214 -28.43 41.78 -44.54
CA SER A 214 -29.29 42.95 -44.81
C SER A 214 -29.03 44.17 -43.92
N LEU A 215 -27.94 44.12 -43.13
CA LEU A 215 -27.53 45.17 -42.21
C LEU A 215 -27.00 46.43 -42.93
N PRO A 216 -26.82 47.55 -42.21
CA PRO A 216 -26.05 48.69 -42.71
C PRO A 216 -24.65 48.27 -43.18
N THR A 217 -24.19 48.84 -44.28
CA THR A 217 -22.84 48.59 -44.84
C THR A 217 -21.77 49.08 -43.87
N LEU A 218 -20.87 48.19 -43.44
CA LEU A 218 -19.63 48.58 -42.77
C LEU A 218 -18.66 49.15 -43.81
N GLY A 219 -17.81 50.10 -43.44
CA GLY A 219 -16.89 50.77 -44.36
C GLY A 219 -15.79 51.51 -43.62
N LYS A 220 -14.81 52.02 -44.35
CA LYS A 220 -13.67 52.78 -43.79
C LYS A 220 -14.07 54.23 -43.48
N ASN A 221 -13.31 54.91 -42.62
CA ASN A 221 -13.55 56.31 -42.29
C ASN A 221 -13.08 57.24 -43.43
N GLU A 222 -11.88 56.96 -43.96
CA GLU A 222 -11.33 57.55 -45.18
C GLU A 222 -10.79 56.45 -46.11
N ASP A 223 -10.73 56.71 -47.43
CA ASP A 223 -10.21 55.72 -48.41
C ASP A 223 -8.74 55.31 -48.10
N SER A 224 -8.02 56.11 -47.31
CA SER A 224 -6.60 55.95 -46.96
C SER A 224 -6.30 55.09 -45.74
N ASP A 225 -7.28 54.69 -44.93
CA ASP A 225 -7.07 53.81 -43.78
C ASP A 225 -6.61 52.41 -44.27
N GLU A 226 -5.95 51.56 -43.47
CA GLU A 226 -5.46 50.25 -43.95
C GLU A 226 -6.51 49.13 -43.81
N GLY A 227 -7.32 49.13 -42.74
CA GLY A 227 -8.44 48.21 -42.50
C GLY A 227 -8.95 48.28 -41.06
N ASN A 228 -10.05 47.60 -40.72
CA ASN A 228 -10.70 47.74 -39.41
C ASN A 228 -11.23 46.40 -38.88
N ALA A 229 -11.43 46.29 -37.56
CA ALA A 229 -12.12 45.14 -36.96
C ALA A 229 -13.64 45.35 -36.95
N TYR A 230 -14.40 44.25 -36.90
CA TYR A 230 -15.85 44.25 -36.70
C TYR A 230 -16.28 43.24 -35.64
N ILE A 231 -17.45 43.51 -35.06
CA ILE A 231 -18.15 42.63 -34.12
C ILE A 231 -19.61 42.57 -34.61
N ALA A 232 -20.18 41.37 -34.73
CA ALA A 232 -21.55 41.18 -35.21
C ALA A 232 -22.28 40.06 -34.47
N ARG A 233 -23.61 40.13 -34.42
CA ARG A 233 -24.48 39.10 -33.82
C ARG A 233 -25.30 38.38 -34.89
N TYR A 234 -25.36 37.04 -34.82
CA TYR A 234 -26.01 36.16 -35.80
C TYR A 234 -26.95 35.17 -35.09
N ASP A 235 -28.20 35.11 -35.55
CA ASP A 235 -29.22 34.10 -35.21
C ASP A 235 -29.34 33.10 -36.36
N VAL A 236 -29.36 31.79 -36.10
CA VAL A 236 -29.53 30.76 -37.14
C VAL A 236 -30.89 30.87 -37.86
N ASP A 237 -31.94 31.28 -37.16
CA ASP A 237 -33.33 31.26 -37.65
C ASP A 237 -33.72 32.56 -38.40
N SER A 238 -33.06 33.70 -38.09
CA SER A 238 -33.33 35.00 -38.75
C SER A 238 -32.10 35.77 -39.29
N GLY A 239 -30.88 35.29 -39.07
CA GLY A 239 -29.62 35.76 -39.64
C GLY A 239 -28.96 36.90 -38.84
N TRP A 240 -28.17 37.72 -39.54
CA TRP A 240 -27.48 38.89 -38.99
C TRP A 240 -28.41 39.89 -38.28
N GLN A 241 -28.23 40.08 -36.97
CA GLN A 241 -29.03 40.97 -36.12
C GLN A 241 -28.48 42.40 -36.06
N TRP A 242 -27.20 42.54 -35.71
CA TRP A 242 -26.48 43.81 -35.67
C TRP A 242 -25.00 43.61 -36.03
N ALA A 243 -24.33 44.71 -36.38
CA ALA A 243 -22.89 44.75 -36.65
C ALA A 243 -22.31 46.12 -36.32
N VAL A 244 -21.12 46.12 -35.72
CA VAL A 244 -20.37 47.29 -35.24
C VAL A 244 -18.94 47.21 -35.80
N SER A 245 -18.32 48.37 -36.02
CA SER A 245 -16.96 48.50 -36.53
C SER A 245 -16.08 49.21 -35.48
N VAL A 246 -14.88 48.69 -35.28
CA VAL A 246 -13.84 49.25 -34.41
C VAL A 246 -12.70 49.74 -35.31
N ALA A 247 -12.57 51.06 -35.44
CA ALA A 247 -11.91 51.67 -36.59
C ALA A 247 -11.01 52.88 -36.24
N ASN A 248 -9.84 52.96 -36.88
CA ASN A 248 -8.89 54.08 -36.79
C ASN A 248 -8.44 54.55 -38.19
N HIS A 249 -7.19 55.01 -38.32
CA HIS A 249 -6.55 55.41 -39.60
C HIS A 249 -5.44 54.45 -40.08
N GLN A 250 -5.17 53.40 -39.31
CA GLN A 250 -4.13 52.41 -39.55
C GLN A 250 -4.83 51.08 -39.88
N GLU A 251 -4.24 49.96 -39.46
CA GLU A 251 -4.93 48.68 -39.31
C GLU A 251 -5.48 48.52 -37.89
N VAL A 252 -6.59 47.78 -37.78
CA VAL A 252 -7.10 47.23 -36.52
C VAL A 252 -7.39 45.75 -36.78
N LEU A 253 -6.84 44.87 -35.95
CA LEU A 253 -7.07 43.43 -35.99
C LEU A 253 -7.91 43.02 -34.77
N THR A 254 -8.79 42.05 -34.94
CA THR A 254 -9.32 41.30 -33.78
C THR A 254 -8.17 40.50 -33.18
N PHE A 255 -8.10 40.45 -31.86
CA PHE A 255 -7.17 39.59 -31.14
C PHE A 255 -7.91 38.37 -30.59
N ASP A 256 -8.98 38.60 -29.82
CA ASP A 256 -9.83 37.55 -29.27
C ASP A 256 -11.21 38.11 -28.82
N LEU A 257 -12.19 37.24 -28.56
CA LEU A 257 -13.56 37.51 -28.14
C LEU A 257 -14.05 36.38 -27.20
N PHE A 258 -14.73 36.74 -26.10
CA PHE A 258 -15.62 35.82 -25.38
C PHE A 258 -16.87 36.55 -24.83
N VAL A 259 -17.81 35.77 -24.30
CA VAL A 259 -19.04 36.26 -23.64
C VAL A 259 -19.08 35.74 -22.21
N ASP A 260 -19.38 36.61 -21.24
CA ASP A 260 -19.44 36.25 -19.81
C ASP A 260 -20.83 35.77 -19.34
N GLU A 261 -20.93 35.29 -18.09
CA GLU A 261 -22.18 34.81 -17.46
C GLU A 261 -23.31 35.88 -17.38
N TYR A 262 -23.05 37.13 -17.76
CA TYR A 262 -24.01 38.24 -17.80
C TYR A 262 -24.35 38.69 -19.24
N ASP A 263 -23.99 37.90 -20.27
CA ASP A 263 -24.11 38.24 -21.69
C ASP A 263 -23.37 39.54 -22.08
N GLN A 264 -22.28 39.88 -21.36
CA GLN A 264 -21.37 40.95 -21.79
C GLN A 264 -20.33 40.38 -22.75
N ILE A 265 -20.09 41.11 -23.83
CA ILE A 265 -19.21 40.72 -24.92
C ILE A 265 -17.87 41.41 -24.70
N HIS A 266 -16.84 40.63 -24.36
CA HIS A 266 -15.48 41.11 -24.14
C HIS A 266 -14.65 40.87 -25.40
N VAL A 267 -14.09 41.92 -25.99
CA VAL A 267 -13.33 41.85 -27.24
C VAL A 267 -11.98 42.54 -27.07
N SER A 268 -10.91 41.86 -27.46
CA SER A 268 -9.57 42.41 -27.57
C SER A 268 -9.27 42.76 -29.03
N VAL A 269 -8.65 43.92 -29.26
CA VAL A 269 -8.17 44.33 -30.58
C VAL A 269 -6.73 44.83 -30.53
N LEU A 270 -5.96 44.50 -31.58
CA LEU A 270 -4.65 45.10 -31.82
C LEU A 270 -4.80 46.33 -32.73
N PHE A 271 -4.21 47.46 -32.32
CA PHE A 271 -4.33 48.74 -33.03
C PHE A 271 -3.05 49.57 -32.95
N LYS A 272 -2.87 50.49 -33.91
CA LYS A 272 -1.76 51.46 -33.96
C LYS A 272 -2.25 52.90 -33.73
N GLU A 273 -1.34 53.77 -33.29
CA GLU A 273 -1.54 55.19 -32.99
C GLU A 273 -2.68 55.52 -31.99
N ILE A 274 -3.89 55.84 -32.47
CA ILE A 274 -5.02 56.29 -31.64
C ILE A 274 -6.31 55.66 -32.16
N LEU A 275 -7.09 55.09 -31.25
CA LEU A 275 -8.43 54.54 -31.50
C LEU A 275 -9.45 55.31 -30.64
N ASP A 276 -10.54 55.78 -31.24
CA ASP A 276 -11.63 56.52 -30.57
C ASP A 276 -12.92 55.72 -30.71
N MET A 277 -13.36 55.09 -29.62
CA MET A 277 -14.65 54.41 -29.57
C MET A 277 -15.61 55.21 -28.69
N ASN A 278 -16.63 55.79 -29.33
CA ASN A 278 -17.72 56.53 -28.66
C ASN A 278 -17.26 57.67 -27.71
N GLN A 279 -16.15 58.36 -28.02
CA GLN A 279 -15.46 59.39 -27.22
C GLN A 279 -14.54 58.85 -26.09
N THR A 280 -14.38 57.54 -25.97
CA THR A 280 -13.28 56.92 -25.21
C THR A 280 -12.06 56.78 -26.12
N ILE A 281 -10.93 57.33 -25.70
CA ILE A 281 -9.69 57.38 -26.49
C ILE A 281 -8.69 56.37 -25.92
N PHE A 282 -8.34 55.37 -26.71
CA PHE A 282 -7.30 54.38 -26.43
C PHE A 282 -5.97 54.89 -27.01
N ALA A 283 -4.87 54.65 -26.29
CA ALA A 283 -3.56 55.16 -26.66
C ALA A 283 -2.63 54.02 -27.09
N GLY A 284 -2.28 53.98 -28.37
CA GLY A 284 -1.39 52.99 -28.95
C GLY A 284 -0.02 53.58 -29.31
N GLY A 285 0.92 52.68 -29.61
CA GLY A 285 2.26 52.99 -30.07
C GLY A 285 2.36 53.16 -31.60
N PRO A 286 3.60 53.14 -32.13
CA PRO A 286 3.84 53.05 -33.58
C PRO A 286 3.56 51.64 -34.12
N GLU A 287 3.73 50.61 -33.28
CA GLU A 287 3.51 49.20 -33.57
C GLU A 287 2.29 48.68 -32.77
N PRO A 288 1.79 47.44 -33.01
CA PRO A 288 0.53 46.97 -32.44
C PRO A 288 0.48 47.08 -30.92
N SER A 289 -0.58 47.73 -30.43
CA SER A 289 -0.93 47.89 -29.02
C SER A 289 -2.30 47.27 -28.78
N ILE A 290 -2.59 46.81 -27.57
CA ILE A 290 -3.80 46.02 -27.26
C ILE A 290 -4.84 46.87 -26.54
N ALA A 291 -6.11 46.70 -26.90
CA ALA A 291 -7.25 47.32 -26.22
C ALA A 291 -8.33 46.28 -25.93
N VAL A 292 -8.73 46.20 -24.66
CA VAL A 292 -9.87 45.39 -24.21
C VAL A 292 -11.10 46.29 -24.18
N MET A 293 -12.19 45.83 -24.78
CA MET A 293 -13.46 46.56 -24.93
C MET A 293 -14.63 45.66 -24.53
N ILE A 294 -15.59 46.23 -23.81
CA ILE A 294 -16.77 45.52 -23.31
C ILE A 294 -18.03 46.12 -23.94
N PHE A 295 -18.87 45.27 -24.53
CA PHE A 295 -20.15 45.60 -25.17
C PHE A 295 -21.30 44.85 -24.49
N ASP A 296 -22.53 45.33 -24.65
CA ASP A 296 -23.75 44.62 -24.22
C ASP A 296 -24.38 43.76 -25.34
N GLU A 297 -25.43 43.00 -25.01
CA GLU A 297 -26.23 42.15 -25.90
C GLU A 297 -26.74 42.83 -27.20
N ASP A 298 -26.89 44.16 -27.17
CA ASP A 298 -27.35 45.04 -28.26
C ASP A 298 -26.17 45.60 -29.10
N GLY A 299 -24.92 45.23 -28.77
CA GLY A 299 -23.69 45.69 -29.42
C GLY A 299 -23.26 47.09 -28.99
N VAL A 300 -23.71 47.61 -27.84
CA VAL A 300 -23.38 48.96 -27.38
C VAL A 300 -22.12 48.94 -26.53
N PHE A 301 -21.08 49.66 -26.98
CA PHE A 301 -19.84 49.86 -26.23
C PHE A 301 -20.10 50.49 -24.85
N SER A 302 -19.71 49.78 -23.80
CA SER A 302 -19.89 50.12 -22.39
C SER A 302 -18.64 50.74 -21.77
N SER A 303 -17.51 50.04 -21.88
CA SER A 303 -16.22 50.41 -21.27
C SER A 303 -15.04 49.76 -22.01
N GLY A 304 -13.83 50.21 -21.71
CA GLY A 304 -12.59 49.64 -22.24
C GLY A 304 -11.36 50.44 -21.80
N PHE A 305 -10.19 49.82 -21.95
CA PHE A 305 -8.87 50.33 -21.56
C PHE A 305 -7.80 49.71 -22.48
N SER A 306 -6.55 50.19 -22.40
CA SER A 306 -5.47 49.78 -23.32
C SER A 306 -4.14 49.47 -22.62
N ALA A 307 -3.28 48.72 -23.29
CA ALA A 307 -1.85 48.64 -22.97
C ALA A 307 -1.03 48.99 -24.22
N LEU A 308 -0.14 49.98 -24.07
CA LEU A 308 0.63 50.57 -25.17
C LEU A 308 1.95 49.83 -25.34
N SER A 309 2.20 49.24 -26.52
CA SER A 309 3.51 48.67 -26.87
C SER A 309 4.32 49.64 -27.73
N ASP A 310 5.65 49.70 -27.53
CA ASP A 310 6.55 50.53 -28.33
C ASP A 310 7.12 49.83 -29.56
N SER A 311 7.15 48.48 -29.56
CA SER A 311 7.78 47.66 -30.60
C SER A 311 6.89 46.53 -31.14
N GLY A 312 5.84 46.13 -30.42
CA GLY A 312 4.80 45.22 -30.92
C GLY A 312 4.11 44.36 -29.86
N ILE A 313 3.00 43.77 -30.27
CA ILE A 313 2.28 42.65 -29.64
C ILE A 313 1.94 41.71 -30.79
N GLU A 314 2.18 40.42 -30.62
CA GLU A 314 1.93 39.43 -31.67
C GLU A 314 0.42 39.11 -31.79
N PRO A 315 -0.08 38.67 -32.96
CA PRO A 315 -1.51 38.47 -33.21
C PRO A 315 -2.02 37.10 -32.71
N PHE A 316 -1.55 36.64 -31.55
CA PHE A 316 -1.93 35.39 -30.91
C PHE A 316 -1.74 35.46 -29.38
N GLY A 317 -2.38 34.52 -28.67
CA GLY A 317 -2.76 34.65 -27.27
C GLY A 317 -4.29 34.63 -27.14
N GLY A 318 -4.82 34.83 -25.95
CA GLY A 318 -6.26 34.76 -25.72
C GLY A 318 -6.71 35.23 -24.34
N PHE A 319 -8.03 35.37 -24.18
CA PHE A 319 -8.69 35.54 -22.90
C PHE A 319 -8.82 34.20 -22.16
N CYS A 320 -8.96 34.27 -20.84
CA CYS A 320 -9.46 33.15 -20.05
C CYS A 320 -10.20 33.66 -18.79
N GLN A 321 -11.02 32.79 -18.21
CA GLN A 321 -11.63 32.99 -16.89
C GLN A 321 -11.21 31.87 -15.96
N ASN A 322 -11.13 32.16 -14.65
CA ASN A 322 -11.04 31.12 -13.63
C ASN A 322 -12.43 30.60 -13.22
N SER A 323 -12.45 29.53 -12.42
CA SER A 323 -13.64 28.94 -11.78
C SER A 323 -14.52 29.92 -10.98
N VAL A 324 -14.00 31.11 -10.66
CA VAL A 324 -14.68 32.17 -9.88
C VAL A 324 -15.17 33.33 -10.78
N GLY A 325 -15.03 33.21 -12.11
CA GLY A 325 -15.47 34.19 -13.10
C GLY A 325 -14.57 35.42 -13.26
N GLU A 326 -13.39 35.44 -12.66
CA GLU A 326 -12.43 36.55 -12.83
C GLU A 326 -11.74 36.45 -14.20
N THR A 327 -11.54 37.60 -14.86
CA THR A 327 -11.11 37.67 -16.27
C THR A 327 -9.63 38.03 -16.45
N PHE A 328 -8.96 37.29 -17.31
CA PHE A 328 -7.53 37.40 -17.63
C PHE A 328 -7.32 37.45 -19.14
N ILE A 329 -6.15 37.91 -19.57
CA ILE A 329 -5.67 37.82 -20.96
C ILE A 329 -4.16 37.49 -20.94
N ALA A 330 -3.75 36.56 -21.79
CA ALA A 330 -2.35 36.17 -22.01
C ALA A 330 -1.95 36.46 -23.47
N PHE A 331 -0.78 37.07 -23.66
CA PHE A 331 -0.30 37.48 -24.99
C PHE A 331 1.22 37.68 -25.03
N THR A 332 1.79 37.64 -26.24
CA THR A 332 3.22 37.84 -26.48
C THR A 332 3.52 39.30 -26.84
N PHE A 333 4.56 39.91 -26.26
CA PHE A 333 4.97 41.29 -26.56
C PHE A 333 6.48 41.44 -26.78
N ILE A 334 6.86 42.45 -27.56
CA ILE A 334 8.26 42.81 -27.82
C ILE A 334 8.50 44.25 -27.37
N GLY A 335 9.66 44.51 -26.75
CA GLY A 335 10.09 45.85 -26.37
C GLY A 335 9.42 46.32 -25.09
N GLN A 336 8.90 47.56 -25.07
CA GLN A 336 8.29 48.15 -23.88
C GLN A 336 6.76 48.14 -23.95
N LEU A 337 6.10 47.57 -22.93
CA LEU A 337 4.64 47.48 -22.82
C LEU A 337 4.15 48.24 -21.57
N ALA A 338 3.24 49.20 -21.74
CA ALA A 338 2.82 50.13 -20.70
C ALA A 338 1.31 50.05 -20.38
N PHE A 339 0.99 49.68 -19.14
CA PHE A 339 -0.37 49.53 -18.60
C PHE A 339 -0.82 50.83 -17.90
N GLU A 340 -1.25 51.81 -18.68
CA GLU A 340 -1.83 53.11 -18.28
C GLU A 340 -1.16 53.82 -17.08
N GLU A 341 -1.79 53.84 -15.89
CA GLU A 341 -1.23 54.43 -14.66
C GLU A 341 -0.61 53.40 -13.70
N ILE A 342 -0.62 52.10 -14.03
CA ILE A 342 -0.16 51.02 -13.14
C ILE A 342 1.35 50.79 -13.25
N GLY A 343 1.87 50.63 -14.47
CA GLY A 343 3.29 50.35 -14.68
C GLY A 343 3.66 49.95 -16.10
N VAL A 344 4.84 49.34 -16.23
CA VAL A 344 5.52 49.06 -17.50
C VAL A 344 6.28 47.73 -17.38
N LEU A 345 6.25 46.92 -18.44
CA LEU A 345 7.11 45.76 -18.69
C LEU A 345 8.12 46.08 -19.80
N ASP A 346 9.27 45.42 -19.79
CA ASP A 346 10.35 45.53 -20.77
C ASP A 346 10.80 44.11 -21.17
N SER A 347 10.74 43.73 -22.46
CA SER A 347 11.17 42.39 -22.89
C SER A 347 12.71 42.22 -22.85
N ASN A 348 13.20 41.02 -22.56
CA ASN A 348 14.62 40.77 -22.26
C ASN A 348 15.44 40.17 -23.42
N GLY A 349 14.84 39.97 -24.60
CA GLY A 349 15.55 39.52 -25.79
C GLY A 349 14.73 39.67 -27.06
N GLY A 350 13.95 38.64 -27.37
CA GLY A 350 12.91 38.63 -28.39
C GLY A 350 11.55 39.01 -27.80
N GLY A 351 10.52 38.25 -28.17
CA GLY A 351 9.22 38.24 -27.50
C GLY A 351 9.31 37.69 -26.08
N ASP A 352 8.57 38.30 -25.16
CA ASP A 352 8.32 37.80 -23.81
C ASP A 352 6.80 37.67 -23.58
N ILE A 353 6.42 36.87 -22.58
CA ILE A 353 5.04 36.59 -22.19
C ILE A 353 4.51 37.68 -21.25
N ALA A 354 3.34 38.24 -21.56
CA ALA A 354 2.56 39.09 -20.65
C ALA A 354 1.22 38.43 -20.29
N VAL A 355 0.91 38.42 -18.99
CA VAL A 355 -0.41 38.02 -18.46
C VAL A 355 -0.98 39.20 -17.69
N ALA A 356 -2.24 39.54 -17.93
CA ALA A 356 -2.91 40.63 -17.23
C ALA A 356 -4.31 40.26 -16.77
N LYS A 357 -4.57 40.42 -15.47
CA LYS A 357 -5.90 40.36 -14.88
C LYS A 357 -6.58 41.72 -15.01
N TYR A 358 -7.86 41.72 -15.35
CA TYR A 358 -8.63 42.96 -15.50
C TYR A 358 -10.03 42.84 -14.91
N GLY A 359 -10.63 43.98 -14.60
CA GLY A 359 -12.05 44.13 -14.29
C GLY A 359 -12.72 45.08 -15.29
N ALA A 360 -14.04 45.29 -15.12
CA ALA A 360 -14.90 45.98 -16.09
C ALA A 360 -14.53 47.44 -16.48
N THR A 361 -13.51 48.05 -15.86
CA THR A 361 -13.03 49.41 -16.17
C THR A 361 -11.52 49.60 -16.20
N ASN A 362 -10.72 48.60 -15.85
CA ASN A 362 -9.28 48.74 -15.69
C ASN A 362 -8.58 47.37 -15.61
N TRP A 363 -7.30 47.35 -16.00
CA TRP A 363 -6.34 46.38 -15.52
C TRP A 363 -6.29 46.38 -13.98
N ASP A 364 -6.20 45.21 -13.34
CA ASP A 364 -6.03 45.08 -11.88
C ASP A 364 -4.57 44.74 -11.53
N TRP A 365 -3.96 43.81 -12.26
CA TRP A 365 -2.51 43.57 -12.25
C TRP A 365 -2.02 43.04 -13.60
N PHE A 366 -0.71 43.12 -13.83
CA PHE A 366 -0.01 42.47 -14.94
C PHE A 366 1.26 41.78 -14.41
N GLN A 367 1.70 40.73 -15.08
CA GLN A 367 2.90 39.97 -14.76
C GLN A 367 3.59 39.50 -16.06
N GLN A 368 4.91 39.36 -16.01
CA GLN A 368 5.76 38.91 -17.12
C GLN A 368 6.34 37.52 -16.83
N ALA A 369 6.55 36.74 -17.89
CA ALA A 369 7.51 35.64 -17.95
C ALA A 369 8.32 35.76 -19.25
N GLY A 370 9.42 35.02 -19.36
CA GLY A 370 10.28 35.03 -20.55
C GLY A 370 11.77 35.09 -20.22
N GLY A 371 12.59 35.29 -21.24
CA GLY A 371 13.94 34.75 -21.30
C GLY A 371 14.90 35.64 -22.07
N SER A 372 15.38 35.15 -23.21
CA SER A 372 16.25 35.95 -24.10
C SER A 372 16.34 35.45 -25.55
N GLY A 373 15.74 34.30 -25.85
CA GLY A 373 15.24 34.00 -27.19
C GLY A 373 13.88 34.69 -27.41
N ASP A 374 13.02 34.06 -28.20
CA ASP A 374 11.60 34.39 -28.32
C ASP A 374 10.75 33.42 -27.46
N ASP A 375 9.92 33.96 -26.56
CA ASP A 375 9.02 33.19 -25.68
C ASP A 375 7.55 33.58 -25.95
N PHE A 376 6.70 32.59 -26.26
CA PHE A 376 5.36 32.78 -26.83
C PHE A 376 4.25 32.28 -25.90
N ALA A 377 3.25 33.13 -25.60
CA ALA A 377 1.97 32.69 -25.03
C ALA A 377 0.90 32.66 -26.12
N ASN A 378 0.28 31.49 -26.31
CA ASN A 378 -0.78 31.26 -27.31
C ASN A 378 -2.18 31.30 -26.69
N GLY A 379 -2.29 31.13 -25.38
CA GLY A 379 -3.54 31.31 -24.66
C GLY A 379 -3.39 31.11 -23.16
N CYS A 380 -4.53 31.09 -22.48
CA CYS A 380 -4.62 30.63 -21.09
C CYS A 380 -5.95 29.89 -20.88
N VAL A 381 -6.05 29.16 -19.78
CA VAL A 381 -7.21 28.33 -19.43
C VAL A 381 -7.41 28.36 -17.91
N ALA A 382 -8.59 28.00 -17.42
CA ALA A 382 -8.81 27.77 -15.99
C ALA A 382 -7.89 26.65 -15.49
N SER A 383 -7.38 26.78 -14.27
CA SER A 383 -6.56 25.78 -13.58
C SER A 383 -7.26 25.27 -12.32
N ALA A 384 -6.59 24.38 -11.59
CA ALA A 384 -7.06 23.88 -10.30
C ALA A 384 -7.37 25.01 -9.31
N GLY A 385 -8.42 24.82 -8.50
CA GLY A 385 -8.83 25.79 -7.49
C GLY A 385 -9.39 27.09 -8.10
N SER A 386 -8.64 28.19 -8.00
CA SER A 386 -9.06 29.53 -8.45
C SER A 386 -8.15 30.18 -9.48
N ASP A 387 -7.10 29.49 -9.92
CA ASP A 387 -6.00 30.11 -10.65
C ASP A 387 -6.12 29.82 -12.16
N VAL A 388 -5.19 30.33 -12.99
CA VAL A 388 -5.21 30.12 -14.44
C VAL A 388 -3.87 29.62 -14.96
N GLN A 389 -3.92 28.72 -15.94
CA GLN A 389 -2.76 28.10 -16.56
C GLN A 389 -2.49 28.79 -17.91
N VAL A 390 -1.23 29.14 -18.17
CA VAL A 390 -0.78 29.83 -19.39
C VAL A 390 0.08 28.87 -20.20
N PHE A 391 -0.14 28.83 -21.51
CA PHE A 391 0.51 27.85 -22.39
C PHE A 391 1.05 28.46 -23.69
N GLY A 392 2.02 27.76 -24.28
CA GLY A 392 2.64 28.15 -25.55
C GLY A 392 3.96 27.41 -25.80
N ALA A 393 5.01 28.16 -26.14
CA ALA A 393 6.37 27.63 -26.34
C ALA A 393 7.46 28.63 -25.91
N ILE A 394 8.67 28.15 -25.58
CA ILE A 394 9.80 28.96 -25.09
C ILE A 394 11.13 28.65 -25.80
N GLU A 395 11.95 29.67 -26.10
CA GLU A 395 13.29 29.52 -26.70
C GLU A 395 14.42 29.76 -25.67
N GLY A 396 14.98 28.64 -25.18
CA GLY A 396 16.25 28.58 -24.48
C GLY A 396 16.13 28.54 -22.96
N ASN A 397 16.18 29.71 -22.32
CA ASN A 397 16.16 29.87 -20.87
C ASN A 397 15.23 31.04 -20.49
N ALA A 398 14.01 30.70 -20.08
CA ALA A 398 12.96 31.61 -19.61
C ALA A 398 12.84 31.56 -18.08
N THR A 399 12.19 32.57 -17.48
CA THR A 399 11.94 32.70 -16.04
C THR A 399 10.48 33.03 -15.76
N PHE A 400 9.84 32.23 -14.91
CA PHE A 400 8.45 32.33 -14.48
C PHE A 400 8.43 32.57 -12.96
N GLY A 401 8.62 33.85 -12.57
CA GLY A 401 8.61 34.25 -11.16
C GLY A 401 9.82 33.76 -10.37
N THR A 402 9.69 32.61 -9.69
CA THR A 402 10.78 31.90 -9.00
C THR A 402 11.39 30.77 -9.83
N ASP A 403 10.66 30.28 -10.80
CA ASP A 403 10.94 29.06 -11.54
C ASP A 403 11.53 29.40 -12.92
N TYR A 404 12.24 28.47 -13.55
CA TYR A 404 13.06 28.77 -14.72
C TYR A 404 13.32 27.52 -15.57
N SER A 405 13.42 27.69 -16.89
CA SER A 405 13.80 26.60 -17.80
C SER A 405 15.31 26.42 -17.90
N ASP A 406 15.79 25.18 -18.10
CA ASP A 406 17.21 24.82 -18.12
C ASP A 406 17.64 24.24 -19.48
N THR A 407 17.77 25.14 -20.48
CA THR A 407 18.24 24.88 -21.86
C THR A 407 17.37 23.96 -22.71
N THR A 408 16.32 24.51 -23.32
CA THR A 408 15.68 23.91 -24.50
C THR A 408 16.69 23.78 -25.65
N GLN A 409 16.43 22.89 -26.62
CA GLN A 409 17.28 22.77 -27.82
C GLN A 409 16.80 23.67 -28.97
N TRP A 410 15.52 24.01 -28.96
CA TRP A 410 14.83 24.86 -29.92
C TRP A 410 13.65 25.53 -29.18
N PHE A 411 12.45 25.55 -29.76
CA PHE A 411 11.21 25.82 -29.02
C PHE A 411 10.69 24.52 -28.42
N ASP A 412 10.58 24.49 -27.09
CA ASP A 412 9.88 23.43 -26.36
C ASP A 412 8.54 24.02 -25.86
N ALA A 413 7.49 23.20 -25.77
CA ALA A 413 6.17 23.63 -25.28
C ALA A 413 6.21 23.85 -23.76
N PHE A 414 5.31 24.67 -23.22
CA PHE A 414 5.20 24.84 -21.75
C PHE A 414 3.76 25.05 -21.30
N GLN A 415 3.50 24.66 -20.06
CA GLN A 415 2.34 25.05 -19.27
C GLN A 415 2.80 25.58 -17.90
N ALA A 416 2.30 26.75 -17.50
CA ALA A 416 2.72 27.43 -16.28
C ALA A 416 1.55 28.14 -15.60
N ASP A 417 1.38 27.90 -14.30
CA ASP A 417 0.25 28.39 -13.52
C ASP A 417 0.54 29.75 -12.89
N ILE A 418 -0.46 30.64 -12.95
CA ILE A 418 -0.41 31.97 -12.37
C ILE A 418 -1.62 32.22 -11.46
N THR A 419 -1.31 32.45 -10.20
CA THR A 419 -2.29 32.66 -9.15
C THR A 419 -3.15 33.91 -9.38
N THR A 420 -4.37 33.93 -8.84
CA THR A 420 -5.29 35.09 -8.76
C THR A 420 -4.67 36.43 -8.34
N ASN A 421 -3.50 36.38 -7.69
CA ASN A 421 -2.75 37.52 -7.16
C ASN A 421 -1.51 37.93 -8.01
N GLY A 422 -1.27 37.26 -9.15
CA GLY A 422 -0.20 37.60 -10.09
C GLY A 422 1.17 37.01 -9.75
N ALA A 423 1.22 35.91 -8.99
CA ALA A 423 2.44 35.14 -8.78
C ALA A 423 2.36 33.83 -9.59
N TRP A 424 3.40 33.57 -10.39
CA TRP A 424 3.65 32.24 -10.98
C TRP A 424 3.90 31.22 -9.86
N ASP A 425 3.36 30.01 -10.01
CA ASP A 425 3.46 28.92 -9.02
C ASP A 425 3.48 27.56 -9.75
N GLY A 426 4.58 27.27 -10.44
CA GLY A 426 4.74 26.09 -11.30
C GLY A 426 5.14 26.43 -12.74
N LEU A 427 5.93 25.54 -13.35
CA LEU A 427 6.38 25.60 -14.75
C LEU A 427 6.74 24.19 -15.20
N ASN A 428 5.93 23.63 -16.08
CA ASN A 428 6.20 22.37 -16.79
C ASN A 428 6.58 22.68 -18.24
N ILE A 429 7.48 21.88 -18.81
CA ILE A 429 8.09 22.13 -20.12
C ILE A 429 8.25 20.77 -20.81
N GLU A 430 7.63 20.66 -21.99
CA GLU A 430 7.54 19.41 -22.75
C GLU A 430 8.09 19.63 -24.16
N GLY A 431 9.06 18.82 -24.58
CA GLY A 431 9.72 19.02 -25.86
C GLY A 431 10.78 17.98 -26.18
N GLY A 432 11.23 17.97 -27.43
CA GLY A 432 12.15 16.99 -27.96
C GLY A 432 13.37 17.61 -28.65
N PRO A 433 13.64 17.23 -29.91
CA PRO A 433 14.62 17.86 -30.76
C PRO A 433 14.00 18.77 -31.84
N GLY A 434 12.68 18.99 -31.81
CA GLY A 434 11.90 19.61 -32.88
C GLY A 434 11.52 21.06 -32.61
N TYR A 435 10.31 21.44 -32.99
CA TYR A 435 9.65 22.70 -32.68
C TYR A 435 8.29 22.31 -32.08
N GLU A 436 8.21 22.27 -30.76
CA GLU A 436 7.05 21.78 -30.02
C GLU A 436 6.30 22.99 -29.41
N MET A 437 4.98 23.02 -29.56
CA MET A 437 4.15 24.15 -29.10
C MET A 437 2.72 23.74 -28.78
N PHE A 438 2.20 24.11 -27.60
CA PHE A 438 0.74 24.08 -27.34
C PHE A 438 0.08 25.30 -27.99
N SER A 439 -0.88 25.08 -28.88
CA SER A 439 -1.52 26.14 -29.68
C SER A 439 -2.85 26.60 -29.07
N ALA A 440 -3.67 25.67 -28.57
CA ALA A 440 -4.97 25.95 -27.97
C ALA A 440 -5.30 24.90 -26.89
N ALA A 441 -6.12 25.25 -25.90
CA ALA A 441 -6.52 24.34 -24.83
C ALA A 441 -7.90 24.69 -24.25
N TYR A 442 -8.58 23.70 -23.64
CA TYR A 442 -9.78 23.92 -22.81
C TYR A 442 -9.76 23.00 -21.57
N GLN A 443 -10.47 23.40 -20.51
CA GLN A 443 -10.66 22.57 -19.31
C GLN A 443 -11.94 21.74 -19.44
N THR A 444 -11.87 20.45 -19.13
CA THR A 444 -13.01 19.53 -19.09
C THR A 444 -13.95 19.83 -17.91
N SER A 445 -15.08 19.14 -17.82
CA SER A 445 -15.94 19.18 -16.64
C SER A 445 -15.38 18.46 -15.41
N SER A 446 -14.44 17.52 -15.58
CA SER A 446 -13.70 16.88 -14.49
C SER A 446 -12.59 17.78 -13.92
N GLY A 447 -12.11 18.76 -14.70
CA GLY A 447 -11.09 19.73 -14.30
C GLY A 447 -9.73 19.50 -14.96
N SER A 448 -9.54 18.38 -15.65
CA SER A 448 -8.42 18.07 -16.53
C SER A 448 -8.35 19.06 -17.72
N THR A 449 -7.18 19.26 -18.32
CA THR A 449 -6.96 20.19 -19.44
C THR A 449 -6.63 19.42 -20.72
N ILE A 450 -7.41 19.65 -21.78
CA ILE A 450 -7.09 19.12 -23.13
C ILE A 450 -6.25 20.14 -23.89
N TYR A 451 -5.08 19.71 -24.35
CA TYR A 451 -4.16 20.49 -25.18
C TYR A 451 -4.20 20.03 -26.65
N ALA A 452 -4.36 20.98 -27.57
CA ALA A 452 -4.01 20.81 -28.97
C ALA A 452 -2.77 21.65 -29.32
N GLY A 453 -1.82 21.04 -30.01
CA GLY A 453 -0.54 21.66 -30.33
C GLY A 453 0.03 21.18 -31.66
N ILE A 454 1.24 21.65 -31.98
CA ILE A 454 2.00 21.21 -33.15
C ILE A 454 3.43 20.82 -32.81
N SER A 455 4.00 19.89 -33.58
CA SER A 455 5.40 19.46 -33.48
C SER A 455 6.01 19.16 -34.85
N THR A 456 7.34 19.30 -34.97
CA THR A 456 8.12 18.87 -36.17
C THR A 456 8.99 17.64 -35.89
N TYR A 457 8.68 16.84 -34.87
CA TYR A 457 9.44 15.63 -34.52
C TYR A 457 8.65 14.70 -33.59
N GLY A 458 8.94 13.40 -33.63
CA GLY A 458 8.48 12.49 -32.57
C GLY A 458 9.10 12.86 -31.20
N PHE A 459 8.27 13.18 -30.22
CA PHE A 459 8.65 13.49 -28.84
C PHE A 459 7.80 12.69 -27.82
N MET A 460 8.10 12.84 -26.53
CA MET A 460 7.39 12.13 -25.44
C MET A 460 6.46 13.09 -24.71
N LEU A 461 5.25 12.63 -24.38
CA LEU A 461 4.37 13.24 -23.37
C LEU A 461 4.00 12.17 -22.34
N GLY A 462 4.43 12.37 -21.09
CA GLY A 462 4.35 11.32 -20.06
C GLY A 462 5.09 10.05 -20.48
N ASP A 463 4.38 8.91 -20.46
CA ASP A 463 4.88 7.62 -20.96
C ASP A 463 4.58 7.38 -22.47
N GLU A 464 3.79 8.25 -23.13
CA GLU A 464 3.41 8.09 -24.54
C GLU A 464 4.43 8.68 -25.52
N MET A 465 4.63 7.98 -26.64
CA MET A 465 5.58 8.36 -27.70
C MET A 465 4.83 8.85 -28.93
N LEU A 466 4.82 10.17 -29.14
CA LEU A 466 4.35 10.77 -30.38
C LEU A 466 5.37 10.48 -31.50
N VAL A 467 4.87 10.22 -32.70
CA VAL A 467 5.68 9.81 -33.86
C VAL A 467 5.29 10.63 -35.07
N ASP A 468 6.19 11.55 -35.43
CA ASP A 468 6.34 12.23 -36.72
C ASP A 468 5.76 11.39 -37.87
N TYR A 469 4.78 11.98 -38.57
CA TYR A 469 3.93 11.30 -39.53
C TYR A 469 4.56 11.19 -40.93
N ASP A 470 5.38 12.16 -41.35
CA ASP A 470 5.87 12.27 -42.74
C ASP A 470 7.41 12.19 -42.94
N ASP A 471 8.18 12.13 -41.84
CA ASP A 471 9.66 12.20 -41.78
C ASP A 471 10.29 13.55 -42.24
N ASP A 472 9.54 14.63 -42.56
CA ASP A 472 10.10 15.98 -42.86
C ASP A 472 10.21 16.85 -41.61
N THR A 473 11.28 16.60 -40.86
CA THR A 473 11.73 17.29 -39.64
C THR A 473 12.16 18.77 -39.88
N GLY A 474 11.48 19.49 -40.76
CA GLY A 474 11.72 20.87 -41.16
C GLY A 474 10.59 21.79 -40.71
N TYR A 475 10.77 23.09 -40.89
CA TYR A 475 9.80 24.14 -40.50
C TYR A 475 8.45 24.10 -41.27
N TYR A 476 8.22 23.11 -42.12
CA TYR A 476 7.01 22.96 -42.92
C TYR A 476 6.42 21.53 -42.86
N GLY A 477 7.01 20.61 -42.08
CA GLY A 477 6.37 19.37 -41.66
C GLY A 477 6.02 19.54 -40.18
N THR A 478 4.86 20.14 -39.93
CA THR A 478 4.33 20.39 -38.58
C THR A 478 3.08 19.56 -38.41
N ASP A 479 3.17 18.46 -37.67
CA ASP A 479 2.02 17.61 -37.31
C ASP A 479 1.20 18.24 -36.19
N VAL A 480 -0.09 17.90 -36.10
CA VAL A 480 -0.95 18.22 -34.95
C VAL A 480 -0.84 17.12 -33.90
N PHE A 481 -0.81 17.49 -32.63
CA PHE A 481 -1.05 16.56 -31.53
C PHE A 481 -2.21 17.01 -30.64
N LEU A 482 -2.81 16.04 -29.96
CA LEU A 482 -3.87 16.19 -28.98
C LEU A 482 -3.48 15.38 -27.73
N ALA A 483 -3.61 15.94 -26.54
CA ALA A 483 -3.25 15.27 -25.29
C ALA A 483 -4.08 15.78 -24.10
N GLU A 484 -4.28 14.92 -23.10
CA GLU A 484 -4.96 15.25 -21.84
C GLU A 484 -3.96 15.35 -20.68
N TYR A 485 -4.05 16.44 -19.93
CA TYR A 485 -3.23 16.75 -18.77
C TYR A 485 -4.11 16.88 -17.53
N ASP A 486 -3.90 16.04 -16.53
CA ASP A 486 -4.81 15.91 -15.39
C ASP A 486 -4.40 16.73 -14.15
N LEU A 487 -5.34 16.90 -13.22
CA LEU A 487 -5.19 17.65 -11.96
C LEU A 487 -4.01 17.14 -11.11
N ASP A 488 -3.70 15.84 -11.17
CA ASP A 488 -2.55 15.22 -10.48
C ASP A 488 -1.19 15.51 -11.17
N ASN A 489 -1.19 16.42 -12.17
CA ASN A 489 -0.05 16.91 -12.94
C ASN A 489 0.58 15.84 -13.89
N THR A 490 -0.22 14.86 -14.30
CA THR A 490 0.16 13.76 -15.19
C THR A 490 -0.43 13.90 -16.60
N TRP A 491 0.23 13.28 -17.59
CA TRP A 491 -0.30 13.15 -18.96
C TRP A 491 -1.00 11.80 -19.09
N GLU A 492 -2.31 11.82 -19.36
CA GLU A 492 -3.13 10.60 -19.32
C GLU A 492 -3.24 9.87 -20.65
N TRP A 493 -3.17 10.62 -21.76
CA TRP A 493 -2.95 10.11 -23.10
C TRP A 493 -2.44 11.23 -24.00
N ALA A 494 -1.73 10.86 -25.06
CA ALA A 494 -1.32 11.77 -26.12
C ALA A 494 -1.36 11.04 -27.47
N LEU A 495 -1.75 11.76 -28.52
CA LEU A 495 -1.84 11.23 -29.89
C LEU A 495 -1.50 12.30 -30.94
N MET A 496 -1.21 11.85 -32.15
CA MET A 496 -0.75 12.68 -33.27
C MET A 496 -1.58 12.43 -34.54
N GLY A 497 -1.74 13.45 -35.37
CA GLY A 497 -2.38 13.40 -36.68
C GLY A 497 -1.91 14.58 -37.53
N GLY A 498 -1.72 14.36 -38.82
CA GLY A 498 -1.06 15.36 -39.67
C GLY A 498 -1.01 14.94 -41.14
N SER A 499 -0.20 15.67 -41.92
CA SER A 499 -0.17 15.61 -43.38
C SER A 499 1.25 15.48 -43.96
N GLU A 500 1.37 15.21 -45.26
CA GLU A 500 2.65 15.33 -46.02
C GLU A 500 3.05 16.81 -46.21
N GLY A 501 2.91 17.66 -45.18
CA GLY A 501 3.01 19.12 -45.25
C GLY A 501 2.78 19.84 -43.91
N ARG A 502 2.41 21.12 -44.00
CA ARG A 502 2.29 22.01 -42.84
C ARG A 502 0.86 22.00 -42.30
N ASP A 503 0.64 21.34 -41.17
CA ASP A 503 -0.57 21.51 -40.38
C ASP A 503 -0.42 22.65 -39.35
N SER A 504 -1.53 23.21 -38.90
CA SER A 504 -1.58 24.26 -37.87
C SER A 504 -2.93 24.26 -37.16
N VAL A 505 -2.90 24.31 -35.82
CA VAL A 505 -4.09 24.43 -34.94
C VAL A 505 -4.41 25.90 -34.69
N TYR A 506 -5.69 26.25 -34.69
CA TYR A 506 -6.18 27.59 -34.35
C TYR A 506 -7.03 27.62 -33.07
N GLU A 507 -7.97 26.68 -32.91
CA GLU A 507 -8.84 26.60 -31.73
C GLU A 507 -9.18 25.14 -31.41
N ILE A 508 -9.50 24.86 -30.14
CA ILE A 508 -10.08 23.61 -29.67
C ILE A 508 -11.27 23.90 -28.74
N VAL A 509 -12.39 23.20 -28.95
CA VAL A 509 -13.61 23.32 -28.13
C VAL A 509 -14.17 21.95 -27.74
N PRO A 510 -14.85 21.80 -26.57
CA PRO A 510 -15.52 20.57 -26.20
C PRO A 510 -16.75 20.27 -27.08
N SER A 511 -17.02 19.00 -27.32
CA SER A 511 -18.28 18.51 -27.89
C SER A 511 -19.36 18.31 -26.83
N SER A 512 -20.60 18.05 -27.24
CA SER A 512 -21.69 17.68 -26.31
C SER A 512 -21.64 16.23 -25.82
N SER A 513 -20.63 15.45 -26.23
CA SER A 513 -20.22 14.16 -25.68
C SER A 513 -18.85 14.23 -24.99
N GLY A 514 -18.33 15.43 -24.74
CA GLY A 514 -17.06 15.68 -24.04
C GLY A 514 -15.78 15.39 -24.83
N GLY A 515 -15.87 14.64 -25.93
CA GLY A 515 -14.81 14.58 -26.94
C GLY A 515 -14.44 15.95 -27.49
N SER A 516 -13.29 16.07 -28.15
CA SER A 516 -12.74 17.37 -28.55
C SER A 516 -12.99 17.71 -30.02
N MET A 517 -13.23 18.98 -30.33
CA MET A 517 -13.29 19.51 -31.70
C MET A 517 -12.17 20.51 -31.95
N ILE A 518 -11.25 20.18 -32.86
CA ILE A 518 -10.07 20.97 -33.20
C ILE A 518 -10.30 21.67 -34.55
N ALA A 519 -10.14 22.99 -34.61
CA ALA A 519 -10.00 23.75 -35.85
C ALA A 519 -8.53 23.78 -36.27
N PHE A 520 -8.27 23.33 -37.49
CA PHE A 520 -6.94 23.27 -38.05
C PHE A 520 -6.93 23.64 -39.53
N SER A 521 -5.74 23.84 -40.07
CA SER A 521 -5.48 23.86 -41.51
C SER A 521 -4.38 22.88 -41.86
N PHE A 522 -4.39 22.36 -43.08
CA PHE A 522 -3.49 21.31 -43.55
C PHE A 522 -3.08 21.51 -45.01
N GLU A 523 -1.93 20.93 -45.40
CA GLU A 523 -1.44 20.92 -46.78
C GLU A 523 -1.38 19.47 -47.34
N GLU A 524 -1.24 19.30 -48.65
CA GLU A 524 -1.15 17.99 -49.36
C GLU A 524 -2.18 16.91 -48.93
N SER A 525 -1.78 15.85 -48.21
CA SER A 525 -2.70 14.80 -47.73
C SER A 525 -2.26 14.16 -46.41
N GLY A 526 -3.23 13.80 -45.56
CA GLY A 526 -2.96 13.44 -44.16
C GLY A 526 -3.90 12.42 -43.56
N ILE A 527 -3.60 12.01 -42.32
CA ILE A 527 -4.39 11.10 -41.49
C ILE A 527 -4.54 11.70 -40.09
N PHE A 528 -5.80 11.82 -39.67
CA PHE A 528 -6.19 12.32 -38.36
C PHE A 528 -6.98 11.22 -37.66
N ALA A 529 -6.40 10.64 -36.60
CA ALA A 529 -6.80 9.36 -36.03
C ALA A 529 -6.96 8.25 -37.10
N ASN A 530 -8.21 7.92 -37.48
CA ASN A 530 -8.54 6.89 -38.49
C ASN A 530 -9.15 7.49 -39.79
N HIS A 531 -9.07 8.81 -39.97
CA HIS A 531 -9.69 9.54 -41.08
C HIS A 531 -8.62 10.10 -42.03
N SER A 532 -8.66 9.72 -43.30
CA SER A 532 -7.76 10.25 -44.34
C SER A 532 -8.33 11.50 -45.01
N ILE A 533 -7.54 12.58 -45.08
CA ILE A 533 -7.89 13.85 -45.75
C ILE A 533 -6.93 14.16 -46.90
N VAL A 534 -7.36 15.02 -47.83
CA VAL A 534 -6.59 15.46 -49.01
C VAL A 534 -7.01 16.88 -49.36
N SER A 535 -6.04 17.81 -49.52
CA SER A 535 -6.31 19.20 -49.86
C SER A 535 -6.59 19.38 -51.36
N VAL A 536 -7.27 20.48 -51.71
CA VAL A 536 -7.81 20.74 -53.06
C VAL A 536 -6.92 21.67 -53.88
N GLY A 537 -5.89 22.29 -53.27
CA GLY A 537 -5.04 23.26 -53.95
C GLY A 537 -3.73 23.62 -53.24
N ALA A 538 -3.85 24.27 -52.08
CA ALA A 538 -2.74 24.65 -51.22
C ALA A 538 -3.07 24.24 -49.77
N GLN A 539 -3.13 25.19 -48.86
CA GLN A 539 -3.63 25.05 -47.49
C GLN A 539 -5.16 25.08 -47.47
N ASP A 540 -5.79 24.03 -46.96
CA ASP A 540 -7.25 23.92 -46.77
C ASP A 540 -7.60 23.90 -45.26
N GLY A 541 -8.85 24.21 -44.91
CA GLY A 541 -9.36 24.19 -43.54
C GLY A 541 -9.99 22.84 -43.15
N GLY A 542 -9.81 22.45 -41.89
CA GLY A 542 -10.32 21.20 -41.31
C GLY A 542 -10.93 21.39 -39.92
N ILE A 543 -11.89 20.51 -39.61
CA ILE A 543 -12.43 20.29 -38.27
C ILE A 543 -12.26 18.82 -37.95
N TRP A 544 -11.54 18.51 -36.88
CA TRP A 544 -11.35 17.16 -36.36
C TRP A 544 -12.12 17.02 -35.07
N HIS A 545 -13.14 16.16 -35.08
CA HIS A 545 -13.86 15.74 -33.89
C HIS A 545 -13.28 14.38 -33.44
N TYR A 546 -12.74 14.34 -32.24
CA TYR A 546 -12.14 13.15 -31.62
C TYR A 546 -13.00 12.68 -30.44
N GLU A 547 -13.33 11.40 -30.42
CA GLU A 547 -14.08 10.75 -29.34
C GLU A 547 -13.45 9.37 -29.05
N THR A 548 -13.53 8.91 -27.81
CA THR A 548 -13.11 7.57 -27.38
C THR A 548 -14.10 6.95 -26.37
N ASP A 549 -13.94 5.65 -26.20
CA ASP A 549 -14.63 4.75 -25.27
C ASP A 549 -13.54 3.73 -24.88
N LEU A 550 -12.75 4.08 -23.85
CA LEU A 550 -11.43 3.47 -23.58
C LEU A 550 -11.54 2.10 -22.88
N ASP A 551 -12.55 1.90 -22.03
CA ASP A 551 -12.81 0.62 -21.36
C ASP A 551 -13.95 -0.22 -21.98
N ALA A 552 -14.65 0.32 -22.96
CA ALA A 552 -15.68 -0.33 -23.78
C ALA A 552 -17.00 -0.66 -23.04
N ASP A 553 -17.41 0.17 -22.08
CA ASP A 553 -18.72 0.04 -21.41
C ASP A 553 -19.91 0.59 -22.25
N GLY A 554 -19.66 1.58 -23.11
CA GLY A 554 -20.64 2.23 -23.97
C GLY A 554 -21.06 3.66 -23.60
N VAL A 555 -20.44 4.27 -22.60
CA VAL A 555 -20.31 5.73 -22.43
C VAL A 555 -19.16 6.23 -23.33
N LEU A 556 -18.83 7.53 -23.32
CA LEU A 556 -17.72 8.12 -24.08
C LEU A 556 -16.86 8.92 -23.10
N ASP A 557 -15.53 8.76 -23.15
CA ASP A 557 -14.59 9.20 -22.11
C ASP A 557 -14.86 10.61 -21.56
N GLY A 558 -15.15 11.60 -22.42
CA GLY A 558 -15.38 12.99 -22.00
C GLY A 558 -16.74 13.30 -21.33
N ILE A 559 -17.67 12.34 -21.31
CA ILE A 559 -18.88 12.35 -20.46
C ILE A 559 -18.92 11.13 -19.54
N ASP A 560 -17.81 10.39 -19.47
CA ASP A 560 -17.63 9.28 -18.56
C ASP A 560 -17.03 9.82 -17.26
N ASN A 561 -17.63 9.46 -16.14
CA ASN A 561 -17.14 9.86 -14.83
C ASN A 561 -16.09 8.89 -14.26
N CYS A 562 -15.88 7.73 -14.90
CA CYS A 562 -14.78 6.82 -14.66
C CYS A 562 -14.18 6.29 -15.98
N PRO A 563 -13.52 7.13 -16.84
CA PRO A 563 -13.10 6.80 -18.23
C PRO A 563 -12.12 5.62 -18.45
N ARG A 564 -11.84 4.84 -17.40
CA ARG A 564 -10.94 3.68 -17.39
C ARG A 564 -11.49 2.49 -16.59
N VAL A 565 -12.69 2.60 -15.99
CA VAL A 565 -13.23 1.63 -15.00
C VAL A 565 -14.73 1.28 -15.19
N ALA A 566 -15.18 1.20 -16.44
CA ALA A 566 -16.38 0.52 -16.94
C ALA A 566 -17.58 0.41 -15.97
N ASN A 567 -18.27 1.52 -15.77
CA ASN A 567 -19.34 1.74 -14.79
C ASN A 567 -20.67 2.21 -15.44
N SER A 568 -21.08 1.60 -16.57
CA SER A 568 -22.14 2.02 -17.54
C SER A 568 -23.53 2.47 -17.03
N ASP A 569 -23.81 2.46 -15.73
CA ASP A 569 -24.91 3.18 -15.09
C ASP A 569 -24.56 4.57 -14.54
N GLN A 570 -23.28 4.97 -14.61
CA GLN A 570 -22.69 6.29 -14.30
C GLN A 570 -23.17 6.79 -12.94
N ALA A 571 -22.82 6.01 -11.92
CA ALA A 571 -23.04 6.35 -10.54
C ALA A 571 -21.96 7.34 -10.09
N ASN A 572 -22.42 8.39 -9.41
CA ASN A 572 -21.65 9.35 -8.63
C ASN A 572 -22.63 9.83 -7.53
N PHE A 573 -22.19 9.80 -6.27
CA PHE A 573 -23.07 9.88 -5.11
C PHE A 573 -23.31 11.33 -4.62
N GLU A 574 -22.25 12.13 -4.54
CA GLU A 574 -22.23 13.53 -4.10
C GLU A 574 -22.36 14.55 -5.25
N SER A 575 -22.10 14.12 -6.49
CA SER A 575 -22.01 14.90 -7.75
C SER A 575 -20.73 15.74 -7.91
N ASP A 576 -19.57 15.09 -7.76
CA ASP A 576 -18.23 15.63 -7.99
C ASP A 576 -17.72 15.48 -9.46
N ALA A 577 -16.41 15.30 -9.68
CA ALA A 577 -15.75 14.96 -10.96
C ALA A 577 -15.58 13.45 -11.23
N PHE A 578 -15.57 12.56 -10.23
CA PHE A 578 -15.33 11.11 -10.36
C PHE A 578 -16.64 10.29 -10.23
N GLY A 579 -16.64 9.15 -9.53
CA GLY A 579 -17.86 8.37 -9.22
C GLY A 579 -17.60 6.99 -8.64
N ASP A 580 -18.67 6.28 -8.23
CA ASP A 580 -18.74 5.11 -7.31
C ASP A 580 -17.84 3.87 -7.62
N VAL A 581 -16.97 3.94 -8.63
CA VAL A 581 -16.11 2.83 -9.11
C VAL A 581 -14.66 3.29 -9.35
N CYS A 582 -14.38 4.59 -9.30
CA CYS A 582 -13.05 5.17 -9.51
C CYS A 582 -12.69 6.34 -8.59
N ASP A 583 -13.63 6.86 -7.79
CA ASP A 583 -13.27 7.59 -6.58
C ASP A 583 -12.70 6.60 -5.52
N ASP A 584 -11.95 7.14 -4.57
CA ASP A 584 -11.47 6.47 -3.36
C ASP A 584 -12.24 6.94 -2.09
N ASP A 585 -13.13 7.95 -2.17
CA ASP A 585 -13.85 8.62 -1.05
C ASP A 585 -15.29 9.06 -1.50
N ASP A 586 -16.22 8.11 -1.70
CA ASP A 586 -17.55 8.28 -2.36
C ASP A 586 -18.48 9.35 -1.72
N ASP A 587 -18.20 9.83 -0.51
CA ASP A 587 -18.97 10.81 0.26
C ASP A 587 -18.23 12.16 0.42
N ASN A 588 -16.95 12.18 0.04
CA ASN A 588 -15.99 13.28 0.12
C ASN A 588 -15.80 13.85 1.54
N ASP A 589 -15.70 12.93 2.52
CA ASP A 589 -15.51 13.18 3.95
C ASP A 589 -14.02 13.30 4.34
N GLY A 590 -13.13 12.59 3.63
CA GLY A 590 -11.70 12.50 3.93
C GLY A 590 -11.25 11.15 4.52
N ILE A 591 -12.14 10.16 4.64
CA ILE A 591 -11.84 8.76 4.93
C ILE A 591 -12.14 7.91 3.69
N ALA A 592 -11.15 7.17 3.20
CA ALA A 592 -11.30 6.38 1.98
C ALA A 592 -12.21 5.15 2.17
N ASP A 593 -12.88 4.74 1.09
CA ASP A 593 -13.86 3.66 0.97
C ASP A 593 -13.43 2.30 1.58
N ASP A 594 -12.12 1.98 1.56
CA ASP A 594 -11.58 0.73 2.10
C ASP A 594 -11.31 0.78 3.62
N LEU A 595 -11.46 1.96 4.22
CA LEU A 595 -11.35 2.26 5.66
C LEU A 595 -12.66 2.73 6.28
N ASP A 596 -13.60 3.29 5.50
CA ASP A 596 -14.89 3.79 5.96
C ASP A 596 -15.91 2.66 6.28
N ALA A 597 -16.69 2.84 7.34
CA ALA A 597 -17.84 2.02 7.71
C ALA A 597 -19.17 2.50 7.07
N CYS A 598 -19.22 3.75 6.61
CA CYS A 598 -20.34 4.45 5.99
C CYS A 598 -20.13 4.99 4.54
N PRO A 599 -19.41 4.33 3.58
CA PRO A 599 -18.96 4.90 2.28
C PRO A 599 -19.92 5.73 1.40
N GLN A 600 -21.22 5.70 1.63
CA GLN A 600 -22.22 6.53 0.94
C GLN A 600 -23.16 7.17 1.97
N GLY A 601 -22.66 8.18 2.70
CA GLY A 601 -23.28 8.84 3.86
C GLY A 601 -23.97 10.19 3.58
N GLU A 602 -23.94 11.10 4.56
CA GLU A 602 -24.50 12.46 4.48
C GLU A 602 -23.45 13.52 4.08
N VAL A 603 -22.96 13.43 2.84
CA VAL A 603 -22.08 14.34 2.08
C VAL A 603 -21.96 15.80 2.55
N GLY A 604 -20.75 16.35 2.42
CA GLY A 604 -20.47 17.79 2.63
C GLY A 604 -20.18 18.18 4.08
N TRP A 605 -19.61 17.25 4.83
CA TRP A 605 -18.92 17.46 6.11
C TRP A 605 -17.45 17.02 5.94
N THR A 606 -16.77 16.59 7.00
CA THR A 606 -15.44 15.95 6.95
C THR A 606 -15.17 15.21 8.26
N SER A 607 -14.47 14.07 8.22
CA SER A 607 -14.10 13.32 9.41
C SER A 607 -13.15 14.14 10.26
N THR A 608 -13.56 14.39 11.50
CA THR A 608 -12.74 15.04 12.51
C THR A 608 -13.22 14.60 13.88
N SER A 609 -12.31 14.46 14.85
CA SER A 609 -12.55 14.23 16.30
C SER A 609 -13.54 15.17 17.07
N GLY A 610 -14.44 15.87 16.38
CA GLY A 610 -15.64 16.50 16.92
C GLY A 610 -16.87 16.46 15.99
N THR A 611 -16.85 15.59 14.98
CA THR A 611 -17.92 15.24 14.01
C THR A 611 -18.00 13.73 13.74
N ASP A 612 -16.87 13.05 13.90
CA ASP A 612 -16.64 11.60 13.93
C ASP A 612 -15.56 11.40 15.02
N HIS A 613 -15.82 10.59 16.06
CA HIS A 613 -14.95 10.55 17.25
C HIS A 613 -13.88 9.45 17.20
N ASP A 614 -14.13 8.32 16.55
CA ASP A 614 -13.18 7.22 16.42
C ASP A 614 -12.39 7.19 15.12
N SER A 615 -12.86 7.95 14.12
CA SER A 615 -12.31 8.05 12.76
C SER A 615 -12.56 6.81 11.89
N ASP A 616 -13.77 6.24 11.98
CA ASP A 616 -14.26 5.19 11.07
C ASP A 616 -15.07 5.69 9.87
N GLY A 617 -15.29 7.01 9.74
CA GLY A 617 -16.00 7.67 8.63
C GLY A 617 -17.51 7.79 8.82
N CYS A 618 -18.14 7.06 9.76
CA CYS A 618 -19.54 7.31 10.10
C CYS A 618 -19.72 8.60 10.93
N ARG A 619 -20.75 9.42 10.61
CA ARG A 619 -21.01 10.67 11.33
C ARG A 619 -21.77 10.49 12.65
N ASP A 620 -21.17 10.98 13.76
CA ASP A 620 -21.68 11.10 15.17
C ASP A 620 -23.19 11.38 15.33
N ALA A 621 -23.79 12.09 14.37
CA ALA A 621 -25.02 12.84 14.55
C ALA A 621 -26.26 12.18 13.93
N ASP A 622 -26.08 11.25 12.98
CA ASP A 622 -27.14 10.77 12.11
C ASP A 622 -26.97 9.31 11.64
N GLU A 623 -25.72 8.84 11.46
CA GLU A 623 -25.39 7.64 10.68
C GLU A 623 -24.59 6.61 11.48
N ASP A 624 -23.64 7.09 12.29
CA ASP A 624 -23.08 6.30 13.37
C ASP A 624 -24.16 6.00 14.44
N PHE A 625 -23.98 4.87 15.14
CA PHE A 625 -24.78 4.44 16.28
C PHE A 625 -23.92 3.84 17.41
N ASP A 626 -22.59 3.88 17.31
CA ASP A 626 -21.60 3.29 18.23
C ASP A 626 -20.39 4.25 18.37
N ASP A 627 -20.67 5.54 18.68
CA ASP A 627 -19.83 6.77 18.76
C ASP A 627 -18.31 6.67 19.15
N ASP A 628 -17.80 5.52 19.63
CA ASP A 628 -16.37 5.23 19.89
C ASP A 628 -15.88 3.78 19.58
N ASN A 629 -16.69 3.00 18.85
CA ASN A 629 -16.53 1.60 18.43
C ASN A 629 -16.28 0.56 19.55
N ASP A 630 -16.72 0.80 20.80
CA ASP A 630 -16.57 -0.18 21.90
C ASP A 630 -17.50 -1.41 21.79
N THR A 631 -18.48 -1.37 20.87
CA THR A 631 -19.58 -2.33 20.61
C THR A 631 -20.88 -2.16 21.42
N VAL A 632 -21.06 -1.04 22.12
CA VAL A 632 -22.19 -0.74 23.03
C VAL A 632 -22.97 0.52 22.62
N LEU A 633 -23.41 0.55 21.36
CA LEU A 633 -24.37 1.52 20.78
C LEU A 633 -24.91 2.63 21.72
N ASP A 634 -24.58 3.90 21.45
CA ASP A 634 -24.71 5.08 22.34
C ASP A 634 -26.06 5.32 23.06
N HIS A 635 -27.15 4.74 22.56
CA HIS A 635 -28.45 4.73 23.24
C HIS A 635 -28.55 3.74 24.42
N LEU A 636 -27.53 2.92 24.64
CA LEU A 636 -27.38 1.94 25.73
C LEU A 636 -26.19 2.26 26.64
N ASP A 637 -25.10 2.78 26.09
CA ASP A 637 -23.92 3.23 26.84
C ASP A 637 -24.16 4.52 27.68
N THR A 638 -23.31 4.69 28.68
CA THR A 638 -23.28 5.78 29.66
C THR A 638 -22.25 6.86 29.32
N CYS A 639 -21.26 6.59 28.46
CA CYS A 639 -20.21 7.54 28.04
C CYS A 639 -19.85 7.54 26.53
N PRO A 640 -20.79 7.82 25.59
CA PRO A 640 -20.66 7.48 24.15
C PRO A 640 -19.39 7.87 23.42
N LYS A 641 -18.69 8.90 23.90
CA LYS A 641 -17.39 9.30 23.37
C LYS A 641 -16.31 8.93 24.38
N GLY A 642 -16.10 7.63 24.49
CA GLY A 642 -15.25 6.96 25.46
C GLY A 642 -13.77 6.90 25.03
N SER A 643 -13.24 5.68 24.85
CA SER A 643 -11.80 5.41 24.72
C SER A 643 -11.45 4.55 23.51
N LEU A 644 -11.10 5.22 22.42
CA LEU A 644 -10.78 4.62 21.12
C LEU A 644 -9.84 3.40 21.20
N GLY A 645 -10.22 2.31 20.53
CA GLY A 645 -9.44 1.07 20.46
C GLY A 645 -9.52 0.18 21.70
N TRP A 646 -10.42 0.51 22.65
CA TRP A 646 -10.94 -0.40 23.66
C TRP A 646 -12.26 -1.04 23.18
N VAL A 647 -12.74 -2.08 23.86
CA VAL A 647 -14.06 -2.70 23.62
C VAL A 647 -14.66 -3.16 24.95
N SER A 648 -15.97 -3.00 25.14
CA SER A 648 -16.65 -3.53 26.31
C SER A 648 -16.63 -5.06 26.28
N THR A 649 -16.06 -5.63 27.35
CA THR A 649 -16.08 -7.07 27.61
C THR A 649 -16.44 -7.28 29.08
N PRO A 650 -17.01 -8.43 29.47
CA PRO A 650 -17.29 -8.73 30.88
C PRO A 650 -16.05 -8.70 31.80
N GLU A 651 -14.86 -8.72 31.21
CA GLU A 651 -13.55 -8.62 31.83
C GLU A 651 -13.09 -7.16 32.05
N SER A 652 -13.44 -6.24 31.14
CA SER A 652 -13.01 -4.83 31.10
C SER A 652 -14.10 -3.80 31.47
N ASP A 653 -15.36 -4.23 31.51
CA ASP A 653 -16.55 -3.48 31.91
C ASP A 653 -17.43 -4.44 32.73
N VAL A 654 -17.46 -4.24 34.06
CA VAL A 654 -18.16 -5.15 34.98
C VAL A 654 -19.67 -4.85 35.04
N GLU A 655 -20.07 -3.64 34.65
CA GLU A 655 -21.45 -3.16 34.66
C GLU A 655 -22.21 -3.62 33.39
N GLY A 656 -21.49 -3.69 32.27
CA GLY A 656 -22.02 -3.72 30.92
C GLY A 656 -22.66 -2.38 30.54
N ASP A 657 -22.01 -1.25 30.88
CA ASP A 657 -22.52 0.11 30.67
C ASP A 657 -21.75 0.96 29.65
N GLY A 658 -20.75 0.38 28.96
CA GLY A 658 -19.96 0.96 27.86
C GLY A 658 -18.76 1.80 28.31
N CYS A 659 -18.53 1.92 29.62
CA CYS A 659 -17.40 2.65 30.16
C CYS A 659 -16.29 1.72 30.66
N SER A 660 -15.06 1.88 30.13
CA SER A 660 -13.88 1.17 30.62
C SER A 660 -13.70 1.35 32.13
N ASP A 661 -13.69 0.22 32.84
CA ASP A 661 -13.30 0.16 34.25
C ASP A 661 -11.79 0.43 34.41
N VAL A 662 -11.36 0.60 35.67
CA VAL A 662 -9.96 0.92 36.00
C VAL A 662 -9.16 -0.37 36.26
N ASP A 663 -8.13 -0.59 35.46
CA ASP A 663 -6.99 -1.46 35.78
C ASP A 663 -5.85 -0.57 36.32
N THR A 664 -5.41 -0.82 37.57
CA THR A 664 -4.38 -0.03 38.25
C THR A 664 -2.93 -0.40 37.87
N ASP A 665 -2.67 -1.57 37.27
CA ASP A 665 -1.30 -2.06 37.05
C ASP A 665 -1.00 -2.68 35.66
N GLU A 666 -1.97 -2.63 34.75
CA GLU A 666 -1.88 -2.94 33.31
C GLU A 666 -1.69 -4.44 33.01
N ASP A 667 -2.47 -5.30 33.68
CA ASP A 667 -2.39 -6.77 33.57
C ASP A 667 -3.52 -7.42 32.74
N GLY A 668 -4.67 -6.75 32.60
CA GLY A 668 -5.85 -7.26 31.89
C GLY A 668 -7.06 -7.58 32.77
N PHE A 669 -6.97 -7.44 34.09
CA PHE A 669 -8.10 -7.52 35.03
C PHE A 669 -8.30 -6.19 35.76
N VAL A 670 -9.53 -5.68 35.74
CA VAL A 670 -9.87 -4.40 36.41
C VAL A 670 -9.93 -4.55 37.94
N ASP A 671 -9.71 -3.46 38.67
CA ASP A 671 -9.63 -3.37 40.15
C ASP A 671 -10.81 -4.05 40.89
N GLN A 672 -11.98 -4.17 40.25
CA GLN A 672 -13.18 -4.82 40.79
C GLN A 672 -13.20 -6.35 40.65
N ARG A 673 -12.36 -6.90 39.77
CA ARG A 673 -12.28 -8.33 39.42
C ARG A 673 -10.94 -8.98 39.75
N ASP A 674 -9.86 -8.20 39.81
CA ASP A 674 -8.52 -8.65 40.14
C ASP A 674 -8.37 -9.04 41.63
N ASN A 675 -7.69 -10.15 41.91
CA ASN A 675 -7.32 -10.59 43.26
C ASN A 675 -5.98 -9.99 43.79
N CYS A 676 -5.24 -9.24 42.97
CA CYS A 676 -4.07 -8.42 43.38
C CYS A 676 -4.02 -6.96 42.86
N PRO A 677 -5.04 -6.07 43.05
CA PRO A 677 -5.16 -4.74 42.42
C PRO A 677 -3.99 -3.75 42.64
N GLY A 678 -2.90 -3.92 41.90
CA GLY A 678 -1.60 -3.25 42.10
C GLY A 678 -0.36 -4.15 42.05
N THR A 679 -0.44 -5.45 41.73
CA THR A 679 0.73 -6.37 41.52
C THR A 679 0.63 -7.34 40.30
N SER A 680 -0.24 -7.10 39.32
CA SER A 680 -0.16 -7.65 37.94
C SER A 680 0.02 -9.17 37.81
N ASN A 681 -1.02 -9.97 38.00
CA ASN A 681 -1.02 -11.42 37.83
C ASN A 681 -2.04 -11.90 36.76
N PRO A 682 -1.69 -11.86 35.44
CA PRO A 682 -2.64 -12.17 34.36
C PRO A 682 -3.16 -13.61 34.29
N GLY A 683 -2.67 -14.51 35.14
CA GLY A 683 -3.23 -15.86 35.31
C GLY A 683 -4.31 -15.94 36.40
N GLN A 684 -4.46 -14.90 37.24
CA GLN A 684 -5.33 -14.84 38.42
C GLN A 684 -5.18 -16.08 39.31
N GLU A 685 -3.94 -16.54 39.48
CA GLU A 685 -3.63 -17.67 40.36
C GLU A 685 -3.99 -17.35 41.82
N ASP A 686 -4.66 -18.30 42.47
CA ASP A 686 -5.19 -18.31 43.84
C ASP A 686 -5.15 -19.79 44.28
N LEU A 687 -4.05 -20.20 44.91
CA LEU A 687 -3.72 -21.60 45.16
C LEU A 687 -4.44 -22.20 46.39
N ASP A 688 -4.62 -21.43 47.47
CA ASP A 688 -5.35 -21.87 48.67
C ASP A 688 -6.89 -21.64 48.56
N GLY A 689 -7.33 -20.58 47.86
CA GLY A 689 -8.72 -20.18 47.67
C GLY A 689 -9.22 -19.05 48.59
N ASP A 690 -8.35 -18.28 49.25
CA ASP A 690 -8.68 -17.13 50.11
C ASP A 690 -9.31 -15.95 49.33
N SER A 691 -9.01 -15.84 48.03
CA SER A 691 -9.31 -14.69 47.14
C SER A 691 -8.33 -13.50 47.21
N ILE A 692 -7.12 -13.71 47.75
CA ILE A 692 -5.90 -12.98 47.41
C ILE A 692 -5.15 -13.80 46.34
N GLY A 693 -4.47 -13.16 45.41
CA GLY A 693 -3.69 -13.89 44.39
C GLY A 693 -2.28 -14.25 44.86
N ASP A 694 -1.77 -15.41 44.42
CA ASP A 694 -0.43 -15.96 44.74
C ASP A 694 0.69 -14.90 44.75
N ARG A 695 0.61 -13.95 43.83
CA ARG A 695 1.66 -12.95 43.55
C ARG A 695 1.65 -11.75 44.49
N CYS A 696 0.57 -11.53 45.24
CA CYS A 696 0.47 -10.51 46.27
C CYS A 696 0.24 -11.07 47.69
N ASP A 697 0.04 -12.38 47.82
CA ASP A 697 0.07 -13.05 49.12
C ASP A 697 1.50 -13.15 49.69
N LEU A 698 1.57 -13.63 50.93
CA LEU A 698 2.75 -13.91 51.74
C LEU A 698 2.77 -15.37 52.25
N ASP A 699 1.71 -16.13 51.99
CA ASP A 699 1.39 -17.51 52.45
C ASP A 699 0.68 -18.22 51.26
N GLU A 700 1.44 -18.68 50.25
CA GLU A 700 0.95 -19.00 48.89
C GLU A 700 -0.01 -20.21 48.82
N ASP A 701 0.09 -21.18 49.73
CA ASP A 701 -0.79 -22.36 49.81
C ASP A 701 -1.59 -22.48 51.13
N GLY A 702 -1.45 -21.49 52.02
CA GLY A 702 -2.30 -21.31 53.20
C GLY A 702 -1.98 -22.23 54.38
N ASP A 703 -0.79 -22.82 54.42
CA ASP A 703 -0.36 -23.76 55.47
C ASP A 703 -0.07 -23.07 56.83
N SER A 704 0.14 -21.74 56.82
CA SER A 704 0.57 -20.86 57.93
C SER A 704 2.08 -20.64 58.11
N ILE A 705 2.93 -21.13 57.21
CA ILE A 705 4.35 -20.78 57.09
C ILE A 705 4.53 -19.79 55.91
N PRO A 706 5.03 -18.56 56.13
CA PRO A 706 5.21 -17.60 55.04
C PRO A 706 6.28 -18.03 54.03
N ASN A 707 6.11 -17.71 52.73
CA ASN A 707 6.90 -18.15 51.56
C ASN A 707 8.43 -17.85 51.58
N ILE A 708 8.95 -17.30 52.68
CA ILE A 708 10.36 -16.98 52.94
C ILE A 708 10.97 -17.81 54.07
N GLU A 709 10.14 -18.47 54.89
CA GLU A 709 10.52 -19.41 55.95
C GLU A 709 10.17 -20.87 55.56
N ASP A 710 9.47 -21.06 54.44
CA ASP A 710 9.01 -22.32 53.83
C ASP A 710 9.94 -22.83 52.70
N LEU A 711 10.12 -24.15 52.58
CA LEU A 711 10.88 -24.85 51.53
C LEU A 711 9.99 -25.51 50.44
N CYS A 712 8.70 -25.68 50.69
CA CYS A 712 7.69 -26.20 49.77
C CYS A 712 6.49 -25.24 49.46
N PRO A 713 6.67 -23.90 49.28
CA PRO A 713 5.60 -22.86 49.33
C PRO A 713 4.60 -22.81 48.16
N ARG A 714 4.31 -23.94 47.53
CA ARG A 714 3.31 -24.14 46.47
C ARG A 714 2.78 -25.59 46.46
N ASP A 715 2.62 -26.25 47.61
CA ASP A 715 2.06 -27.59 47.70
C ASP A 715 0.53 -27.61 47.49
N LEU A 716 -0.04 -28.81 47.33
CA LEU A 716 -1.42 -29.02 46.86
C LEU A 716 -2.38 -29.55 47.94
N ALA A 717 -2.40 -28.92 49.11
CA ALA A 717 -3.49 -29.10 50.07
C ALA A 717 -3.63 -27.94 51.07
N LEU A 718 -4.85 -27.73 51.57
CA LEU A 718 -5.12 -26.97 52.80
C LEU A 718 -4.84 -27.87 54.02
N TRP A 719 -3.63 -27.82 54.56
CA TRP A 719 -3.18 -28.53 55.76
C TRP A 719 -2.39 -27.61 56.70
N ASP A 720 -2.32 -27.90 58.00
CA ASP A 720 -1.46 -27.13 58.93
C ASP A 720 -0.08 -27.84 59.08
N SER A 721 1.06 -27.16 58.91
CA SER A 721 2.38 -27.72 59.29
C SER A 721 2.44 -28.13 60.77
N VAL A 722 2.56 -29.43 61.02
CA VAL A 722 2.70 -30.03 62.36
C VAL A 722 3.46 -31.36 62.33
N GLU A 723 4.16 -31.63 63.43
CA GLU A 723 5.01 -32.80 63.83
C GLU A 723 4.35 -34.20 63.76
N PHE A 724 3.30 -34.37 62.95
CA PHE A 724 2.65 -35.64 62.64
C PHE A 724 2.56 -35.92 61.11
N ASN A 725 2.77 -34.90 60.29
CA ASN A 725 2.71 -34.95 58.83
C ASN A 725 3.77 -34.07 58.14
N ASP A 726 4.53 -33.33 58.94
CA ASP A 726 5.73 -32.57 58.60
C ASP A 726 6.60 -32.68 59.86
N TRP A 727 7.67 -33.47 59.78
CA TRP A 727 8.46 -33.85 60.96
C TRP A 727 9.47 -32.77 61.36
N ASP A 728 10.20 -32.18 60.41
CA ASP A 728 11.22 -31.14 60.68
C ASP A 728 10.63 -29.73 60.85
N ARG A 729 9.53 -29.43 60.13
CA ARG A 729 8.79 -28.16 60.04
C ARG A 729 9.38 -27.10 59.13
N ASP A 730 9.75 -27.52 57.92
CA ASP A 730 10.13 -26.64 56.80
C ASP A 730 8.98 -26.28 55.84
N GLY A 731 7.79 -26.87 55.99
CA GLY A 731 6.62 -26.65 55.11
C GLY A 731 6.38 -27.78 54.08
N CYS A 732 7.31 -28.74 53.95
CA CYS A 732 7.11 -29.94 53.14
C CYS A 732 6.31 -31.01 53.90
N GLN A 733 5.53 -31.82 53.18
CA GLN A 733 4.72 -32.90 53.75
C GLN A 733 5.41 -34.26 53.59
N ASP A 734 5.66 -34.93 54.72
CA ASP A 734 6.23 -36.28 54.91
C ASP A 734 5.82 -37.32 53.84
N SER A 735 4.60 -37.20 53.31
CA SER A 735 3.92 -38.22 52.52
C SER A 735 3.63 -37.84 51.07
N ILE A 736 4.06 -36.67 50.61
CA ILE A 736 3.74 -36.12 49.28
C ILE A 736 4.98 -35.58 48.55
N ASN A 737 5.65 -34.59 49.13
CA ASN A 737 6.64 -33.73 48.45
C ASN A 737 7.97 -33.61 49.20
N ASP A 738 8.02 -33.94 50.50
CA ASP A 738 9.26 -34.15 51.23
C ASP A 738 9.99 -35.43 50.74
N LEU A 739 11.31 -35.47 50.93
CA LEU A 739 12.25 -36.53 50.57
C LEU A 739 13.42 -36.70 51.57
N ASP A 740 13.53 -35.82 52.57
CA ASP A 740 14.60 -35.71 53.58
C ASP A 740 13.91 -35.38 54.92
N ASP A 741 13.00 -36.29 55.33
CA ASP A 741 11.96 -36.14 56.36
C ASP A 741 12.43 -35.49 57.70
N ASP A 742 13.73 -35.51 58.04
CA ASP A 742 14.31 -34.89 59.24
C ASP A 742 15.44 -33.86 59.01
N ASN A 743 15.83 -33.64 57.75
CA ASN A 743 16.80 -32.64 57.28
C ASN A 743 18.26 -32.93 57.74
N ASP A 744 18.75 -34.14 57.47
CA ASP A 744 20.14 -34.58 57.74
C ASP A 744 21.04 -34.64 56.49
N ALA A 745 20.44 -34.48 55.29
CA ALA A 745 21.02 -34.60 53.96
C ALA A 745 21.28 -36.03 53.41
N LYS A 746 20.59 -37.04 53.98
CA LYS A 746 20.26 -38.33 53.35
C LYS A 746 18.88 -38.22 52.67
N LEU A 747 18.27 -39.34 52.29
CA LEU A 747 16.97 -39.37 51.61
C LEU A 747 16.19 -40.65 51.94
N ASP A 748 14.90 -40.54 52.24
CA ASP A 748 14.03 -41.63 52.71
C ASP A 748 13.71 -42.70 51.65
N MET A 749 14.07 -42.43 50.39
CA MET A 749 13.66 -43.25 49.26
C MET A 749 14.60 -44.44 49.03
N VAL A 750 14.16 -45.62 49.49
CA VAL A 750 14.78 -46.94 49.25
C VAL A 750 15.25 -47.10 47.80
N GLY A 751 16.57 -47.01 47.58
CA GLY A 751 17.21 -47.14 46.26
C GLY A 751 17.92 -45.90 45.74
N SER A 752 17.98 -44.80 46.51
CA SER A 752 19.04 -43.79 46.36
C SER A 752 20.43 -44.39 46.67
N THR A 753 21.50 -43.61 46.52
CA THR A 753 22.86 -43.96 47.00
C THR A 753 23.22 -43.25 48.31
N GLN A 754 22.21 -42.69 48.97
CA GLN A 754 22.23 -41.91 50.21
C GLN A 754 20.85 -42.20 50.84
N PHE A 755 20.63 -43.46 51.19
CA PHE A 755 19.32 -43.94 51.67
C PHE A 755 19.39 -43.98 53.19
N ASP A 756 18.53 -43.20 53.84
CA ASP A 756 18.48 -43.16 55.28
C ASP A 756 17.85 -44.44 55.86
N MET A 757 18.45 -45.00 56.92
CA MET A 757 17.85 -46.07 57.72
C MET A 757 17.08 -45.55 58.95
N CYS A 758 17.26 -44.29 59.33
CA CYS A 758 16.56 -43.57 60.39
C CYS A 758 15.53 -42.48 59.97
N PRO A 759 14.72 -42.57 58.87
CA PRO A 759 13.87 -41.49 58.28
C PRO A 759 13.03 -40.54 59.13
N LYS A 760 12.87 -40.71 60.44
CA LYS A 760 12.26 -39.71 61.35
C LYS A 760 13.02 -39.69 62.67
N GLY A 761 14.32 -39.45 62.57
CA GLY A 761 15.28 -39.46 63.67
C GLY A 761 15.55 -38.06 64.22
N TYR A 762 16.81 -37.85 64.60
CA TYR A 762 17.31 -36.60 65.13
C TYR A 762 17.32 -35.51 64.06
N ARG A 763 16.50 -34.47 64.21
CA ARG A 763 16.32 -33.43 63.16
C ARG A 763 17.49 -32.44 63.01
N ASN A 764 17.67 -31.97 61.78
CA ASN A 764 18.46 -30.78 61.40
C ASN A 764 19.95 -30.89 61.80
N TRP A 765 20.65 -31.88 61.24
CA TRP A 765 22.09 -32.10 61.47
C TRP A 765 22.88 -32.23 60.15
N ASP A 766 23.78 -33.20 60.04
CA ASP A 766 24.68 -33.40 58.89
C ASP A 766 25.26 -34.82 58.96
N ALA A 767 24.56 -35.78 58.37
CA ALA A 767 24.99 -37.17 58.29
C ALA A 767 26.05 -37.42 57.21
N MET A 768 26.75 -36.39 56.76
CA MET A 768 28.05 -36.53 56.08
C MET A 768 29.23 -36.40 57.06
N ASN A 769 28.94 -36.24 58.36
CA ASN A 769 29.92 -36.08 59.41
C ASN A 769 30.28 -37.41 60.09
N ILE A 770 31.36 -38.03 59.60
CA ILE A 770 31.99 -39.30 60.07
C ILE A 770 32.58 -39.27 61.51
N SER A 771 31.87 -38.63 62.43
CA SER A 771 32.11 -38.56 63.87
C SER A 771 30.81 -38.36 64.66
N LEU A 772 29.68 -38.62 64.00
CA LEU A 772 28.28 -38.60 64.44
C LEU A 772 27.44 -39.63 63.65
N ASP A 773 27.91 -39.99 62.45
CA ASP A 773 27.44 -41.09 61.60
C ASP A 773 28.69 -41.82 61.05
N HIS A 774 29.09 -42.93 61.65
CA HIS A 774 30.35 -43.62 61.34
C HIS A 774 30.26 -44.52 60.10
N ASP A 775 29.19 -45.30 59.95
CA ASP A 775 28.95 -46.20 58.80
C ASP A 775 28.49 -45.44 57.52
N GLN A 776 27.85 -44.28 57.67
CA GLN A 776 27.23 -43.41 56.66
C GLN A 776 25.81 -43.76 56.18
N ASP A 777 25.00 -44.48 56.97
CA ASP A 777 23.61 -44.81 56.66
C ASP A 777 22.61 -43.64 56.85
N GLY A 778 22.72 -42.84 57.93
CA GLY A 778 21.80 -41.76 58.29
C GLY A 778 21.27 -41.84 59.73
N CYS A 779 21.59 -42.90 60.45
CA CYS A 779 21.42 -42.96 61.89
C CYS A 779 22.54 -42.20 62.61
N HIS A 780 22.23 -41.64 63.80
CA HIS A 780 23.20 -40.89 64.59
C HIS A 780 23.80 -41.76 65.72
N ASP A 781 25.08 -42.15 65.57
CA ASP A 781 25.96 -42.89 66.51
C ASP A 781 25.43 -42.87 67.97
N ASP A 782 25.63 -41.75 68.67
CA ASP A 782 25.47 -41.65 70.13
C ASP A 782 24.00 -41.52 70.61
N GLU A 783 23.00 -41.41 69.71
CA GLU A 783 21.61 -41.13 70.07
C GLU A 783 20.58 -42.16 69.55
N GLU A 784 20.73 -42.69 68.33
CA GLU A 784 19.67 -43.49 67.67
C GLU A 784 20.13 -44.76 66.94
N ASP A 785 21.40 -44.86 66.55
CA ASP A 785 22.00 -46.09 65.99
C ASP A 785 22.26 -47.16 67.09
N PRO A 786 22.07 -48.47 66.82
CA PRO A 786 22.53 -49.56 67.69
C PRO A 786 23.66 -50.44 67.11
N ASP A 787 24.14 -50.20 65.88
CA ASP A 787 25.11 -51.00 65.11
C ASP A 787 26.10 -50.03 64.43
N ASP A 788 26.84 -49.25 65.25
CA ASP A 788 27.65 -48.04 64.92
C ASP A 788 28.56 -48.16 63.65
N ASP A 789 28.90 -49.37 63.18
CA ASP A 789 29.65 -49.59 61.93
C ASP A 789 29.02 -50.58 60.94
N GLY A 790 27.76 -50.97 61.12
CA GLY A 790 26.98 -51.73 60.13
C GLY A 790 27.53 -53.13 59.83
N ASP A 791 28.29 -53.70 60.77
CA ASP A 791 28.88 -55.04 60.68
C ASP A 791 27.80 -56.14 60.86
N GLY A 792 26.77 -55.86 61.66
CA GLY A 792 25.65 -56.76 61.96
C GLY A 792 25.60 -57.30 63.40
N PHE A 793 26.42 -56.78 64.33
CA PHE A 793 26.38 -57.07 65.76
C PHE A 793 26.14 -55.77 66.57
N ASP A 794 25.00 -55.66 67.28
CA ASP A 794 24.70 -54.47 68.11
C ASP A 794 25.89 -54.10 69.05
N ASP A 795 26.24 -52.81 69.25
CA ASP A 795 27.47 -52.36 69.98
C ASP A 795 27.67 -52.96 71.39
N ILE A 796 26.57 -53.44 71.98
CA ILE A 796 26.52 -54.04 73.32
C ILE A 796 26.95 -55.53 73.32
N PHE A 797 27.10 -56.13 72.15
CA PHE A 797 27.51 -57.51 71.92
C PHE A 797 28.82 -57.63 71.13
N ASP A 798 29.13 -56.68 70.26
CA ASP A 798 30.44 -56.55 69.62
C ASP A 798 31.54 -56.10 70.62
N LEU A 799 32.79 -56.46 70.32
CA LEU A 799 34.01 -56.04 71.00
C LEU A 799 34.82 -54.96 70.25
N CYS A 800 34.44 -54.62 69.02
CA CYS A 800 35.08 -53.63 68.15
C CYS A 800 34.22 -52.41 67.67
N PRO A 801 33.23 -51.81 68.38
CA PRO A 801 32.04 -51.19 67.75
C PRO A 801 32.18 -49.92 66.89
N ARG A 802 33.37 -49.49 66.51
CA ARG A 802 33.62 -48.48 65.45
C ARG A 802 34.86 -48.93 64.65
N GLY A 803 34.75 -50.13 64.08
CA GLY A 803 35.80 -50.95 63.48
C GLY A 803 35.88 -50.82 61.96
N LEU A 804 35.58 -51.91 61.24
CA LEU A 804 35.72 -52.03 59.78
C LEU A 804 34.38 -52.02 59.04
N VAL A 805 33.71 -50.86 59.08
CA VAL A 805 32.44 -50.53 58.40
C VAL A 805 31.96 -51.53 57.33
N GLY A 806 30.85 -52.20 57.64
CA GLY A 806 30.07 -53.05 56.74
C GLY A 806 30.18 -54.56 56.99
N PRO A 807 29.21 -55.35 56.51
CA PRO A 807 28.82 -56.61 57.13
C PRO A 807 29.88 -57.71 57.14
N VAL A 808 30.21 -58.21 58.33
CA VAL A 808 31.19 -59.29 58.53
C VAL A 808 30.63 -60.64 58.10
N LEU A 809 31.48 -61.44 57.44
CA LEU A 809 31.11 -62.78 56.98
C LEU A 809 31.52 -63.84 58.02
N PRO A 810 30.71 -64.90 58.27
CA PRO A 810 31.04 -66.06 59.15
C PRO A 810 32.20 -66.98 58.68
N SER A 811 33.21 -66.39 58.05
CA SER A 811 34.51 -66.95 57.70
C SER A 811 35.67 -65.95 57.85
N GLN A 812 35.35 -64.72 58.26
CA GLN A 812 36.25 -63.59 58.56
C GLN A 812 36.22 -63.20 60.05
N ASP A 813 35.30 -63.79 60.80
CA ASP A 813 35.21 -63.81 62.25
C ASP A 813 34.95 -65.30 62.59
N PHE A 814 35.80 -65.89 63.44
CA PHE A 814 35.83 -67.33 63.72
C PHE A 814 35.24 -67.71 65.08
N ASP A 815 35.32 -66.85 66.10
CA ASP A 815 34.75 -67.11 67.43
C ASP A 815 33.34 -66.52 67.62
N SER A 816 32.96 -65.57 66.76
CA SER A 816 31.70 -64.81 66.71
C SER A 816 31.56 -63.71 67.75
N ASP A 817 32.59 -62.84 67.85
CA ASP A 817 32.62 -61.66 68.73
C ASP A 817 32.47 -60.28 68.06
N GLY A 818 32.48 -60.23 66.71
CA GLY A 818 32.33 -59.01 65.88
C GLY A 818 33.64 -58.42 65.36
N CYS A 819 34.78 -58.70 65.99
CA CYS A 819 36.09 -58.26 65.49
C CYS A 819 36.60 -59.16 64.33
N VAL A 820 37.11 -58.55 63.24
CA VAL A 820 37.59 -59.33 62.07
C VAL A 820 38.96 -60.00 62.30
N ASP A 821 39.02 -61.32 62.08
CA ASP A 821 40.19 -62.23 62.08
C ASP A 821 41.45 -61.54 61.54
N GLY A 822 42.46 -61.36 62.39
CA GLY A 822 43.77 -60.84 62.01
C GLY A 822 43.79 -59.45 61.34
N ALA A 823 42.69 -58.69 61.40
CA ALA A 823 42.60 -57.30 60.95
C ALA A 823 42.51 -56.34 62.15
N GLU A 824 41.57 -56.60 63.05
CA GLU A 824 41.39 -55.88 64.33
C GLU A 824 41.33 -56.79 65.55
N ASP A 825 40.89 -58.05 65.40
CA ASP A 825 41.07 -59.05 66.45
C ASP A 825 42.56 -59.41 66.69
N VAL A 826 42.82 -59.88 67.90
CA VAL A 826 44.13 -60.22 68.48
C VAL A 826 44.21 -61.65 69.02
N ASP A 827 43.12 -62.43 69.02
CA ASP A 827 42.99 -63.77 69.62
C ASP A 827 42.02 -64.66 68.79
N ASP A 828 42.31 -64.91 67.50
CA ASP A 828 41.43 -65.38 66.39
C ASP A 828 40.56 -66.64 66.66
N ASP A 829 40.69 -67.30 67.82
CA ASP A 829 39.85 -68.43 68.25
C ASP A 829 39.44 -68.43 69.74
N ALA A 830 39.71 -67.33 70.45
CA ALA A 830 39.41 -67.07 71.85
C ALA A 830 39.82 -68.20 72.83
N ASP A 831 40.86 -68.99 72.51
CA ASP A 831 41.43 -69.95 73.48
C ASP A 831 42.19 -69.26 74.64
N GLY A 832 42.58 -67.99 74.45
CA GLY A 832 43.33 -67.16 75.39
C GLY A 832 44.83 -67.05 75.12
N VAL A 833 45.30 -67.37 73.91
CA VAL A 833 46.71 -67.32 73.48
C VAL A 833 46.87 -66.49 72.20
N LEU A 834 46.88 -65.16 72.37
CA LEU A 834 47.03 -64.14 71.32
C LEU A 834 47.85 -64.56 70.08
N ASN A 835 47.36 -64.20 68.90
CA ASN A 835 47.83 -64.57 67.56
C ASN A 835 49.36 -64.59 67.31
N GLU A 836 50.15 -63.73 67.99
CA GLU A 836 51.63 -63.75 67.87
C GLU A 836 52.31 -64.95 68.57
N ALA A 837 51.62 -65.64 69.47
CA ALA A 837 52.18 -66.64 70.39
C ALA A 837 51.64 -68.07 70.21
N ASP A 838 50.52 -68.23 69.50
CA ASP A 838 49.88 -69.51 69.22
C ASP A 838 50.56 -70.31 68.07
N ILE A 839 50.32 -71.64 68.07
CA ILE A 839 50.78 -72.62 67.09
C ILE A 839 49.60 -73.34 66.41
N CYS A 840 48.36 -73.19 66.90
CA CYS A 840 47.15 -73.89 66.49
C CYS A 840 45.94 -72.96 66.24
N PRO A 841 45.99 -71.98 65.29
CA PRO A 841 45.19 -70.74 65.32
C PRO A 841 43.71 -70.85 64.92
N ARG A 842 43.13 -72.05 65.05
CA ARG A 842 41.71 -72.39 64.89
C ARG A 842 41.38 -73.58 65.79
N THR A 843 41.69 -73.43 67.07
CA THR A 843 41.29 -74.34 68.14
C THR A 843 39.76 -74.36 68.28
N PRO A 844 39.13 -75.52 68.52
CA PRO A 844 37.69 -75.55 68.76
C PRO A 844 37.32 -74.83 70.06
N LEU A 845 36.43 -73.84 69.95
CA LEU A 845 35.92 -73.00 71.03
C LEU A 845 35.60 -73.78 72.32
N SER A 846 35.99 -73.22 73.46
CA SER A 846 35.79 -73.81 74.80
C SER A 846 36.48 -75.17 75.05
N THR A 847 37.48 -75.56 74.26
CA THR A 847 38.38 -76.69 74.63
C THR A 847 39.45 -76.26 75.64
N ILE A 848 40.20 -77.22 76.20
CA ILE A 848 41.31 -76.92 77.12
C ILE A 848 42.62 -77.13 76.36
N VAL A 849 43.32 -76.05 76.12
CA VAL A 849 44.58 -75.98 75.39
C VAL A 849 45.80 -76.14 76.30
N ASP A 850 46.97 -76.32 75.70
CA ASP A 850 48.24 -76.32 76.43
C ASP A 850 48.91 -74.93 76.47
N GLY A 851 50.24 -74.86 76.60
CA GLY A 851 50.98 -73.59 76.67
C GLY A 851 51.29 -72.96 75.31
N ALA A 852 50.70 -73.45 74.22
CA ALA A 852 50.88 -72.98 72.85
C ALA A 852 49.60 -73.14 72.01
N GLY A 853 48.44 -72.89 72.62
CA GLY A 853 47.07 -72.93 72.05
C GLY A 853 46.58 -74.28 71.46
N CYS A 854 47.46 -75.27 71.32
CA CYS A 854 47.04 -76.57 70.79
C CYS A 854 46.18 -77.36 71.79
N SER A 855 44.98 -77.77 71.35
CA SER A 855 44.17 -78.76 72.07
C SER A 855 44.84 -80.15 72.08
N ALA A 856 44.40 -81.03 72.99
CA ALA A 856 44.92 -82.39 73.11
C ALA A 856 44.75 -83.27 71.84
N GLN A 857 43.88 -82.87 70.92
CA GLN A 857 43.64 -83.53 69.63
C GLN A 857 44.55 -82.98 68.51
N GLN A 858 44.92 -81.71 68.58
CA GLN A 858 45.87 -81.03 67.68
C GLN A 858 47.35 -81.28 68.04
N ALA A 859 47.65 -81.95 69.15
CA ALA A 859 49.02 -82.34 69.52
C ALA A 859 49.54 -83.56 68.74
N ASP A 860 50.87 -83.70 68.63
CA ASP A 860 51.58 -84.91 68.15
C ASP A 860 52.29 -85.57 69.36
N THR A 861 51.84 -86.78 69.75
CA THR A 861 52.27 -87.42 71.01
C THR A 861 53.57 -88.23 70.91
N ASP A 862 53.89 -88.83 69.76
CA ASP A 862 55.11 -89.66 69.59
C ASP A 862 56.16 -89.08 68.64
N SER A 863 55.84 -87.94 68.02
CA SER A 863 56.72 -87.06 67.24
C SER A 863 57.22 -87.66 65.93
N ASP A 864 56.34 -88.38 65.21
CA ASP A 864 56.61 -88.83 63.85
C ASP A 864 56.11 -87.87 62.75
N GLY A 865 55.28 -86.89 63.10
CA GLY A 865 54.80 -85.81 62.23
C GLY A 865 53.31 -85.86 61.87
N VAL A 866 52.52 -86.76 62.46
CA VAL A 866 51.05 -86.81 62.33
C VAL A 866 50.39 -86.40 63.65
N LEU A 867 49.34 -85.58 63.60
CA LEU A 867 48.61 -85.14 64.80
C LEU A 867 47.69 -86.24 65.33
N ASN A 868 47.48 -86.29 66.65
CA ASN A 868 46.74 -87.32 67.39
C ASN A 868 45.36 -87.69 66.77
N ASP A 869 44.59 -86.70 66.30
CA ASP A 869 43.25 -86.94 65.74
C ASP A 869 43.27 -87.58 64.33
N ASN A 870 44.42 -87.57 63.64
CA ASN A 870 44.62 -88.18 62.32
C ASN A 870 45.53 -89.43 62.36
N ASP A 871 46.20 -89.71 63.48
CA ASP A 871 47.11 -90.84 63.64
C ASP A 871 46.36 -92.13 64.03
N LEU A 872 46.45 -93.14 63.16
CA LEU A 872 45.86 -94.47 63.35
C LEU A 872 46.85 -95.49 63.95
N CYS A 873 48.09 -95.08 64.22
CA CYS A 873 49.20 -95.90 64.73
C CYS A 873 49.99 -95.26 65.92
N PRO A 874 49.35 -94.86 67.06
CA PRO A 874 49.91 -93.93 68.07
C PRO A 874 50.97 -94.47 69.04
N SER A 875 51.97 -95.14 68.49
CA SER A 875 53.23 -95.57 69.11
C SER A 875 54.19 -96.07 68.02
N SER A 876 54.34 -95.26 66.98
CA SER A 876 55.18 -95.43 65.81
C SER A 876 56.67 -95.56 66.20
N PRO A 877 57.45 -96.51 65.62
CA PRO A 877 58.86 -96.68 65.99
C PRO A 877 59.76 -95.55 65.43
N LEU A 878 59.92 -94.48 66.21
CA LEU A 878 60.83 -93.34 66.04
C LEU A 878 61.97 -93.56 65.02
N GLY A 879 61.83 -92.92 63.84
CA GLY A 879 62.84 -92.87 62.79
C GLY A 879 62.63 -93.83 61.60
N GLU A 880 61.54 -94.59 61.58
CA GLU A 880 61.01 -95.21 60.35
C GLU A 880 60.21 -94.18 59.53
N LYS A 881 59.83 -94.53 58.29
CA LYS A 881 58.88 -93.71 57.51
C LYS A 881 57.46 -94.25 57.67
N VAL A 882 56.55 -93.36 58.02
CA VAL A 882 55.11 -93.60 58.07
C VAL A 882 54.39 -93.07 56.83
N ASP A 883 53.13 -93.49 56.65
CA ASP A 883 52.15 -92.89 55.75
C ASP A 883 51.35 -91.79 56.46
N ALA A 884 50.37 -91.20 55.75
CA ALA A 884 49.52 -90.14 56.28
C ALA A 884 48.57 -90.60 57.41
N ASP A 885 48.47 -91.91 57.64
CA ASP A 885 47.69 -92.53 58.71
C ASP A 885 48.59 -92.86 59.95
N GLY A 886 49.86 -92.41 59.97
CA GLY A 886 50.86 -92.74 61.01
C GLY A 886 51.42 -94.17 60.93
N CYS A 887 51.06 -94.93 59.90
CA CYS A 887 51.33 -96.37 59.83
C CYS A 887 52.48 -96.74 58.87
N LYS A 888 53.02 -97.96 59.00
CA LYS A 888 54.22 -98.39 58.26
C LYS A 888 53.92 -99.00 56.89
N GLN A 889 54.34 -98.31 55.83
CA GLN A 889 54.17 -98.73 54.43
C GLN A 889 54.91 -100.04 54.01
N VAL A 890 54.39 -100.68 52.95
CA VAL A 890 55.02 -101.78 52.20
C VAL A 890 54.77 -101.56 50.70
N GLU A 891 55.83 -101.51 49.88
CA GLU A 891 55.77 -101.09 48.46
C GLU A 891 55.10 -102.09 47.50
N VAL A 892 54.14 -101.62 46.70
CA VAL A 892 53.79 -102.11 45.35
C VAL A 892 53.40 -100.91 44.48
N GLU A 893 53.89 -100.82 43.25
CA GLU A 893 53.77 -99.63 42.37
C GLU A 893 52.43 -99.52 41.62
N SER A 894 51.84 -98.30 41.57
CA SER A 894 51.04 -97.84 40.40
C SER A 894 50.93 -96.32 40.29
N ILE A 895 51.63 -95.76 39.29
CA ILE A 895 51.59 -94.38 38.74
C ILE A 895 50.32 -94.21 37.85
N SER A 896 49.62 -93.07 37.74
CA SER A 896 49.61 -91.76 38.43
C SER A 896 48.38 -90.92 37.99
N GLU A 897 48.08 -89.82 38.72
CA GLU A 897 47.76 -88.42 38.30
C GLU A 897 47.13 -88.13 36.90
N ASP A 898 46.24 -87.12 36.71
CA ASP A 898 45.99 -85.93 37.56
C ASP A 898 44.60 -85.24 37.36
N SER A 899 44.35 -84.28 38.27
CA SER A 899 43.45 -83.11 38.37
C SER A 899 42.85 -82.47 37.08
N GLU A 900 41.56 -82.07 37.10
CA GLU A 900 41.00 -80.68 37.25
C GLU A 900 40.98 -79.84 35.93
N SER A 901 40.08 -78.85 35.72
CA SER A 901 38.71 -78.61 36.23
C SER A 901 37.92 -77.67 35.28
N SER A 902 36.99 -76.85 35.81
CA SER A 902 35.86 -76.24 35.07
C SER A 902 36.23 -75.02 34.20
N PHE A 903 35.43 -74.77 33.15
CA PHE A 903 35.39 -73.47 32.46
C PHE A 903 33.97 -73.18 31.97
N GLY A 904 33.41 -72.01 32.33
CA GLY A 904 31.98 -71.73 32.16
C GLY A 904 31.64 -70.33 31.63
N ILE A 905 30.54 -70.27 30.87
CA ILE A 905 29.65 -69.12 30.60
C ILE A 905 30.24 -67.89 29.86
N ASN A 906 31.41 -67.36 30.23
CA ASN A 906 31.94 -66.11 29.66
C ASN A 906 32.27 -66.15 28.16
N GLN A 907 32.32 -67.34 27.54
CA GLN A 907 32.48 -67.47 26.07
C GLN A 907 31.15 -67.42 25.29
N VAL A 908 29.99 -67.49 25.95
CA VAL A 908 28.67 -67.46 25.28
C VAL A 908 28.18 -66.01 25.10
N LEU A 909 28.38 -65.14 26.08
CA LEU A 909 27.93 -63.73 26.03
C LEU A 909 28.64 -62.92 24.93
N ILE A 910 29.93 -63.19 24.70
CA ILE A 910 30.73 -62.52 23.66
C ILE A 910 30.15 -62.75 22.24
N LEU A 911 29.53 -63.92 21.99
CA LEU A 911 28.90 -64.22 20.70
C LEU A 911 27.58 -63.47 20.48
N ILE A 912 26.89 -63.05 21.54
CA ILE A 912 25.62 -62.30 21.44
C ILE A 912 25.90 -60.82 21.17
N ALA A 913 26.89 -60.24 21.86
CA ALA A 913 27.29 -58.83 21.66
C ALA A 913 27.72 -58.53 20.20
N LEU A 914 28.46 -59.46 19.58
CA LEU A 914 28.93 -59.31 18.20
C LEU A 914 27.81 -59.33 17.14
N VAL A 915 26.66 -59.94 17.44
CA VAL A 915 25.51 -59.97 16.51
C VAL A 915 24.76 -58.64 16.52
N LEU A 916 24.55 -58.03 17.69
CA LEU A 916 23.83 -56.76 17.83
C LEU A 916 24.61 -55.59 17.20
N ALA A 917 25.93 -55.53 17.40
CA ALA A 917 26.79 -54.51 16.78
C ALA A 917 26.73 -54.54 15.23
N GLY A 918 26.52 -55.71 14.62
CA GLY A 918 26.41 -55.87 13.18
C GLY A 918 25.13 -55.27 12.57
N VAL A 919 24.04 -55.14 13.34
CA VAL A 919 22.76 -54.59 12.86
C VAL A 919 22.79 -53.06 12.84
N ALA A 920 23.33 -52.44 13.89
CA ALA A 920 23.45 -50.98 13.97
C ALA A 920 24.33 -50.38 12.85
N GLY A 921 25.39 -51.09 12.44
CA GLY A 921 26.29 -50.64 11.38
C GLY A 921 25.71 -50.63 9.96
N TYR A 922 24.54 -51.24 9.72
CA TYR A 922 23.96 -51.36 8.37
C TYR A 922 23.04 -50.18 7.97
N MET A 923 22.46 -49.45 8.93
CA MET A 923 21.40 -48.47 8.66
C MET A 923 21.89 -47.02 8.44
N THR A 924 23.19 -46.74 8.49
CA THR A 924 23.72 -45.36 8.60
C THR A 924 24.43 -44.79 7.35
N PHE A 925 24.48 -45.50 6.21
CA PHE A 925 25.32 -45.08 5.05
C PHE A 925 24.66 -45.10 3.65
N LYS A 926 23.66 -44.21 3.42
CA LYS A 926 23.42 -43.40 2.17
C LYS A 926 23.06 -44.12 0.82
N PRO A 927 22.61 -43.40 -0.25
CA PRO A 927 22.03 -42.04 -0.37
C PRO A 927 20.73 -41.87 -1.24
N VAL A 928 19.90 -40.88 -0.87
CA VAL A 928 19.12 -39.88 -1.68
C VAL A 928 18.65 -40.18 -3.13
N LYS A 929 17.33 -40.02 -3.37
CA LYS A 929 16.76 -39.27 -4.52
C LYS A 929 15.34 -38.71 -4.22
N ALA A 930 14.90 -37.71 -5.00
CA ALA A 930 13.76 -36.82 -4.74
C ALA A 930 12.37 -37.37 -5.20
N PRO A 931 11.23 -36.81 -4.72
CA PRO A 931 9.87 -37.32 -4.98
C PRO A 931 9.18 -36.69 -6.22
N VAL A 932 8.19 -37.41 -6.78
CA VAL A 932 7.20 -36.92 -7.77
C VAL A 932 5.84 -37.59 -7.51
N VAL A 933 4.74 -36.85 -7.74
CA VAL A 933 3.34 -37.19 -7.38
C VAL A 933 2.60 -37.99 -8.45
N SER A 934 1.74 -38.94 -8.06
CA SER A 934 0.53 -39.46 -8.77
C SER A 934 -0.02 -40.75 -8.09
N PRO A 935 -1.26 -41.23 -8.36
CA PRO A 935 -2.26 -40.78 -9.35
C PRO A 935 -3.72 -40.62 -8.84
N GLN A 936 -4.61 -40.07 -9.70
CA GLN A 936 -6.06 -40.36 -9.69
C GLN A 936 -6.55 -40.94 -11.04
N LYS A 937 -7.79 -41.46 -11.06
CA LYS A 937 -8.39 -42.25 -12.17
C LYS A 937 -9.90 -42.44 -11.94
N THR A 938 -10.81 -42.57 -12.91
CA THR A 938 -10.79 -42.47 -14.41
C THR A 938 -12.20 -41.97 -14.85
N ILE A 939 -12.56 -41.84 -16.14
CA ILE A 939 -13.21 -42.88 -17.00
C ILE A 939 -13.50 -42.24 -18.40
N PRO A 940 -13.48 -42.98 -19.54
CA PRO A 940 -13.67 -42.45 -20.92
C PRO A 940 -15.05 -42.87 -21.53
N PRO A 941 -15.35 -42.90 -22.87
CA PRO A 941 -14.61 -42.51 -24.10
C PRO A 941 -15.45 -41.79 -25.23
N VAL A 942 -14.87 -41.66 -26.45
CA VAL A 942 -15.44 -41.54 -27.86
C VAL A 942 -14.70 -40.43 -28.65
N ALA A 943 -13.75 -40.75 -29.56
CA ALA A 943 -13.84 -40.92 -31.05
C ALA A 943 -14.15 -39.60 -31.84
N THR A 944 -13.56 -39.27 -33.02
CA THR A 944 -12.97 -40.08 -34.14
C THR A 944 -11.79 -39.41 -34.90
N GLU A 945 -11.08 -40.22 -35.71
CA GLU A 945 -10.13 -39.97 -36.84
C GLU A 945 -10.73 -39.16 -38.05
N PRO A 946 -9.99 -38.85 -39.18
CA PRO A 946 -8.52 -38.81 -39.47
C PRO A 946 -7.99 -37.69 -40.47
N GLU A 947 -6.67 -37.73 -40.74
CA GLU A 947 -5.95 -37.55 -42.06
C GLU A 947 -5.40 -36.17 -42.57
N ARG A 948 -4.21 -36.25 -43.22
CA ARG A 948 -3.55 -35.33 -44.22
C ARG A 948 -2.88 -34.02 -43.72
N VAL A 949 -1.83 -33.47 -44.37
CA VAL A 949 -1.10 -33.75 -45.65
C VAL A 949 0.44 -33.87 -45.41
N GLU A 950 1.20 -34.30 -46.43
CA GLU A 950 2.67 -34.48 -46.47
C GLU A 950 3.46 -33.29 -47.07
N GLU A 951 4.80 -33.33 -46.86
CA GLU A 951 5.91 -32.85 -47.72
C GLU A 951 6.50 -31.40 -47.67
N VAL A 952 7.85 -31.42 -47.56
CA VAL A 952 8.97 -30.45 -47.68
C VAL A 952 9.27 -30.07 -49.17
N PRO A 953 10.35 -29.35 -49.61
CA PRO A 953 11.50 -28.68 -48.93
C PRO A 953 11.93 -27.28 -49.51
N THR A 954 13.16 -26.84 -49.16
CA THR A 954 14.08 -25.84 -49.79
C THR A 954 13.97 -24.37 -49.36
N THR A 955 15.02 -23.59 -48.98
CA THR A 955 16.52 -23.56 -49.09
C THR A 955 17.15 -22.78 -50.26
N VAL A 956 17.49 -21.50 -50.03
CA VAL A 956 18.62 -20.68 -50.54
C VAL A 956 18.80 -19.56 -49.48
N GLU A 957 19.93 -19.13 -48.89
CA GLU A 957 21.39 -19.07 -49.17
C GLU A 957 21.88 -17.69 -49.72
N GLU A 958 23.06 -17.25 -49.25
CA GLU A 958 23.91 -16.13 -49.73
C GLU A 958 23.54 -14.62 -49.52
N ASN A 959 24.34 -13.99 -48.63
CA ASN A 959 25.19 -12.79 -48.85
C ASN A 959 24.65 -11.34 -48.90
N GLN A 960 25.20 -10.55 -47.95
CA GLN A 960 25.88 -9.24 -48.14
C GLN A 960 25.13 -8.06 -48.78
N ALA A 961 24.73 -7.13 -47.92
CA ALA A 961 25.21 -5.75 -47.98
C ALA A 961 25.60 -5.31 -46.55
#